data_AF-A0A9Q5SR28-F1
#
_entry.id   AF-A0A9Q5SR28-F1
#
_cell.length_a   1.000
_cell.length_b   1.000
_cell.length_c   1.000
_cell.angle_alpha   90.00
_cell.angle_beta   90.00
_cell.angle_gamma   90.00
#
_symmetry.space_group_name_H-M   'P 1'
#
loop_
_entity.id
_entity.type
_entity.pdbx_description
1 polymer ?
#
loop_
_entity_poly.entity_id
_entity_poly.type
_entity_poly.pdbx_seq_one_letter_code
_entity_poly.pdbx_strand_id
1 'polypeptide(L)'
;MYKINFLLLLLLSVLNGIYAQQKPMVFNHNETALPGDAFNVQGSGWSKNVELWGTVVKGNENSLSPSFPIKMISADEGCVTGVFPLEMSYRKNVLIAVWVKEGELYSEPFFLNRSRAVTIEFEEVMPGYVFRIFGRNLSLPGCKPIVTFIHPNSKQQHQAVVVKAEPYVLTVQAPFDLEAGTHYQVMVNNGAGGAYGNSLAEERLFAREKSEDPFSLQVPWGSDFVFYKNVYNVRTDSRLKHLAKGDGISNDRISLQDAIDKAHAAGGGVVYLPAGVYKLVFDKGCGLVMRSNVVLKGEGPEQTVIQYGFGIPPSYPDPIGVGGWPDYTNEGVAFLWPLHTKLSGLSDLKVQNVNESGLWRHSMKTICPLNKAKGASGSCFFAVNCHFDLSVAWGISWGYVDKMLIANCNFRSYANITWPWMWHCDGSTNFVIRNNRVFYSAGRFGFSNSFNGIIENNHITRMGDLQAFKGETGGFNIDFSKDMVVMNNLLDVEGDSIVDRNMGETILSQGGNPIGQSLGRVEKASEFSVTDRTQNWNQLRTSDLSTCSVVAIIKGKGAGQWRRIKKNDKHTIWIERPWAVIPDESSNYVVTNWSAEDWLVKGNILKENNRGIWFYCGGTDIAIVENQLNNSEGIYLRSDQRVEVGRYNLMWNAVVEGNTVIRTGKKRPAAICSVLAIQKNDTLTGIGSLGIEFRRNTIISSRPNVSSFIPGEGYWNEVRSTTMDALNHVKGIVGTVFDGNTSINMDYAYRLSERGVTQTVIKDPMDKNAGRLTNIIIEDGNSARLFKTSEVKEVDPFAPYLGKSPSLHMHLGSEVQNGVIIDKVVFNSREYKTNTGIDSTKIFAAIARPERPGRYPGLLVLHGGGGAAEVEKAKKWATKGYVVVTVDEPGVANTDNTPNSKGPWNNLKYGENRFIVKPDITSSTIFDAVLASLQGLYLLKEQPDVIPDKIGVVGISWGGYLTTMISGLAGSSVAASFSVFGSGFYDASTVFLKELDTMDPFHKATWLRWLDAGRRAYCIQNPFFIAAATNDNWFYPQAVKNTLQHISAPVNHVFSQNVSHKIDLPGGTENKKESSPGWTEMEEVYFDYYLKGNGKRFPKIKTIKAEKRGTSFVCVSFVVDSDTPIRQATVNYAFVGEVPTKRKWMTVSAKCIKKNHYEVLIPLQNLGKNAVEFYGTVSDNRPVSVSSNMIWYSN
;
A
#
# COMPACT_ATOMS: atom_id res chain seq x y z
N MET A 1 46.45 0.29 -65.55
CA MET A 1 46.25 0.45 -64.09
C MET A 1 44.80 0.80 -63.70
N TYR A 2 43.80 0.65 -64.58
CA TYR A 2 42.39 1.03 -64.32
C TYR A 2 41.41 -0.16 -64.16
N LYS A 3 41.87 -1.41 -64.21
CA LYS A 3 41.03 -2.61 -64.01
C LYS A 3 41.16 -3.27 -62.62
N ILE A 4 42.07 -2.80 -61.76
CA ILE A 4 42.33 -3.40 -60.43
C ILE A 4 41.54 -2.69 -59.32
N ASN A 5 41.22 -1.39 -59.45
CA ASN A 5 40.49 -0.66 -58.41
C ASN A 5 38.98 -0.92 -58.37
N PHE A 6 38.36 -1.35 -59.49
CA PHE A 6 36.92 -1.67 -59.48
C PHE A 6 36.64 -3.04 -58.84
N LEU A 7 37.56 -4.01 -58.99
CA LEU A 7 37.43 -5.30 -58.31
C LEU A 7 37.70 -5.17 -56.80
N LEU A 8 38.65 -4.31 -56.38
CA LEU A 8 38.95 -4.10 -54.95
C LEU A 8 37.81 -3.38 -54.21
N LEU A 9 37.14 -2.42 -54.86
CA LEU A 9 35.96 -1.73 -54.30
C LEU A 9 34.70 -2.61 -54.31
N LEU A 10 34.53 -3.51 -55.29
CA LEU A 10 33.48 -4.53 -55.23
C LEU A 10 33.78 -5.60 -54.16
N LEU A 11 35.04 -6.01 -53.98
CA LEU A 11 35.40 -6.96 -52.92
C LEU A 11 35.33 -6.34 -51.53
N LEU A 12 35.63 -5.04 -51.35
CA LEU A 12 35.45 -4.34 -50.07
C LEU A 12 33.97 -4.02 -49.75
N SER A 13 33.10 -3.88 -50.75
CA SER A 13 31.64 -3.77 -50.53
C SER A 13 30.96 -5.13 -50.32
N VAL A 14 31.52 -6.22 -50.86
CA VAL A 14 31.06 -7.60 -50.59
C VAL A 14 31.63 -8.15 -49.26
N LEU A 15 32.81 -7.72 -48.82
CA LEU A 15 33.39 -8.08 -47.50
C LEU A 15 32.86 -7.23 -46.34
N ASN A 16 32.39 -6.00 -46.58
CA ASN A 16 31.60 -5.23 -45.60
C ASN A 16 30.12 -5.67 -45.53
N GLY A 17 29.72 -6.68 -46.32
CA GLY A 17 28.35 -7.18 -46.43
C GLY A 17 28.07 -8.52 -45.76
N ILE A 18 29.02 -9.11 -45.02
CA ILE A 18 28.81 -10.35 -44.25
C ILE A 18 29.28 -10.15 -42.80
N TYR A 19 28.76 -9.12 -42.12
CA TYR A 19 28.42 -9.37 -40.73
C TYR A 19 27.16 -10.24 -40.79
N ALA A 20 27.30 -11.53 -40.51
CA ALA A 20 26.13 -12.36 -40.28
C ALA A 20 25.27 -11.63 -39.22
N GLN A 21 24.11 -11.13 -39.63
CA GLN A 21 23.22 -10.40 -38.74
C GLN A 21 22.92 -11.32 -37.56
N GLN A 22 23.41 -10.94 -36.38
CA GLN A 22 23.31 -11.80 -35.20
C GLN A 22 21.84 -11.86 -34.79
N LYS A 23 21.27 -13.08 -34.69
CA LYS A 23 19.88 -13.29 -34.28
C LYS A 23 19.60 -12.52 -32.98
N PRO A 24 18.53 -11.70 -32.89
CA PRO A 24 18.16 -11.02 -31.66
C PRO A 24 18.04 -11.99 -30.48
N MET A 25 18.60 -11.63 -29.33
CA MET A 25 18.58 -12.44 -28.11
C MET A 25 18.04 -11.62 -26.94
N VAL A 26 16.94 -12.07 -26.35
CA VAL A 26 16.36 -11.48 -25.13
C VAL A 26 16.90 -12.24 -23.92
N PHE A 27 17.36 -11.51 -22.90
CA PHE A 27 17.83 -12.12 -21.65
C PHE A 27 17.29 -11.46 -20.38
N ASN A 28 16.56 -10.33 -20.50
CA ASN A 28 15.81 -9.74 -19.39
C ASN A 28 14.57 -9.02 -19.95
N HIS A 29 13.43 -9.08 -19.25
CA HIS A 29 12.20 -8.38 -19.63
C HIS A 29 11.28 -8.22 -18.41
N ASN A 30 10.35 -7.27 -18.45
CA ASN A 30 9.27 -7.23 -17.46
C ASN A 30 8.33 -8.43 -17.65
N GLU A 31 7.86 -9.02 -16.56
CA GLU A 31 7.02 -10.22 -16.61
C GLU A 31 5.53 -9.92 -16.74
N THR A 32 5.10 -8.72 -16.36
CA THR A 32 3.68 -8.34 -16.30
C THR A 32 3.39 -7.17 -17.23
N ALA A 33 2.37 -7.32 -18.06
CA ALA A 33 1.81 -6.25 -18.85
C ALA A 33 0.31 -6.50 -19.07
N LEU A 34 -0.54 -5.74 -18.39
CA LEU A 34 -1.97 -5.71 -18.68
C LEU A 34 -2.22 -4.95 -19.99
N PRO A 35 -3.38 -5.12 -20.66
CA PRO A 35 -3.69 -4.37 -21.86
C PRO A 35 -3.49 -2.87 -21.65
N GLY A 36 -2.66 -2.27 -22.50
CA GLY A 36 -2.25 -0.89 -22.39
C GLY A 36 -1.06 -0.62 -21.49
N ASP A 37 -0.52 -1.58 -20.73
CA ASP A 37 0.70 -1.37 -19.94
C ASP A 37 1.94 -1.29 -20.86
N ALA A 38 2.88 -0.42 -20.50
CA ALA A 38 4.23 -0.44 -21.08
C ALA A 38 5.05 -1.57 -20.45
N PHE A 39 5.95 -2.19 -21.20
CA PHE A 39 6.91 -3.18 -20.70
C PHE A 39 8.26 -3.00 -21.40
N ASN A 40 9.33 -3.27 -20.66
CA ASN A 40 10.70 -3.18 -21.10
C ASN A 40 11.25 -4.57 -21.45
N VAL A 41 12.11 -4.60 -22.46
CA VAL A 41 12.83 -5.78 -22.93
C VAL A 41 14.30 -5.39 -23.10
N GLN A 42 15.20 -6.26 -22.66
CA GLN A 42 16.63 -6.07 -22.76
C GLN A 42 17.30 -7.31 -23.37
N GLY A 43 18.32 -7.05 -24.17
CA GLY A 43 19.04 -8.09 -24.87
C GLY A 43 20.15 -7.57 -25.79
N SER A 44 20.39 -8.27 -26.89
CA SER A 44 21.41 -7.90 -27.88
C SER A 44 21.05 -8.40 -29.28
N GLY A 45 21.76 -7.93 -30.31
CA GLY A 45 21.56 -8.37 -31.70
C GLY A 45 20.47 -7.58 -32.44
N TRP A 46 20.19 -6.34 -32.02
CA TRP A 46 19.27 -5.44 -32.69
C TRP A 46 19.79 -4.00 -32.70
N SER A 47 19.27 -3.19 -33.62
CA SER A 47 19.56 -1.78 -33.78
C SER A 47 18.42 -0.90 -33.24
N LYS A 48 18.49 0.40 -33.47
CA LYS A 48 17.37 1.31 -33.15
C LYS A 48 16.14 1.11 -34.04
N ASN A 49 16.26 0.34 -35.12
CA ASN A 49 15.17 0.03 -36.07
C ASN A 49 14.45 -1.29 -35.75
N VAL A 50 14.72 -1.87 -34.57
CA VAL A 50 14.08 -3.09 -34.07
C VAL A 50 12.55 -2.99 -34.11
N GLU A 51 11.86 -4.11 -34.25
CA GLU A 51 10.40 -4.20 -34.10
C GLU A 51 10.02 -5.15 -32.95
N LEU A 52 8.86 -4.92 -32.33
CA LEU A 52 8.25 -5.87 -31.41
C LEU A 52 7.01 -6.49 -32.03
N TRP A 53 6.87 -7.80 -31.91
CA TRP A 53 5.71 -8.54 -32.39
C TRP A 53 5.16 -9.47 -31.33
N GLY A 54 3.84 -9.65 -31.28
CA GLY A 54 3.17 -10.48 -30.30
C GLY A 54 2.16 -11.46 -30.90
N THR A 55 1.82 -12.46 -30.09
CA THR A 55 0.64 -13.29 -30.30
C THR A 55 -0.01 -13.64 -28.96
N VAL A 56 -1.34 -13.72 -28.94
CA VAL A 56 -2.09 -14.22 -27.78
C VAL A 56 -2.00 -15.74 -27.79
N VAL A 57 -1.59 -16.32 -26.68
CA VAL A 57 -1.45 -17.77 -26.54
C VAL A 57 -2.74 -18.36 -25.98
N LYS A 58 -3.44 -19.14 -26.80
CA LYS A 58 -4.70 -19.81 -26.46
C LYS A 58 -4.48 -21.15 -25.77
N GLY A 59 -3.33 -21.78 -26.00
CA GLY A 59 -2.94 -23.06 -25.40
C GLY A 59 -3.28 -24.30 -26.23
N ASN A 60 -3.82 -24.13 -27.44
CA ASN A 60 -4.13 -25.22 -28.38
C ASN A 60 -3.32 -25.12 -29.69
N GLU A 61 -2.32 -24.25 -29.73
CA GLU A 61 -1.43 -24.07 -30.87
C GLU A 61 -0.42 -25.23 -31.00
N ASN A 62 -0.16 -25.67 -32.23
CA ASN A 62 0.93 -26.61 -32.52
C ASN A 62 2.32 -25.93 -32.45
N SER A 63 2.38 -24.64 -32.81
CA SER A 63 3.57 -23.81 -32.76
C SER A 63 3.18 -22.34 -32.64
N LEU A 64 3.98 -21.53 -31.95
CA LEU A 64 3.74 -20.10 -31.81
C LEU A 64 4.33 -19.33 -33.00
N SER A 65 3.57 -18.36 -33.51
CA SER A 65 4.01 -17.45 -34.58
C SER A 65 3.55 -16.03 -34.29
N PRO A 66 4.36 -14.99 -34.60
CA PRO A 66 3.95 -13.60 -34.42
C PRO A 66 2.71 -13.26 -35.26
N SER A 67 1.75 -12.54 -34.68
CA SER A 67 0.46 -12.24 -35.35
C SER A 67 0.09 -10.76 -35.40
N PHE A 68 0.60 -9.94 -34.50
CA PHE A 68 0.36 -8.49 -34.49
C PHE A 68 1.62 -7.72 -34.08
N PRO A 69 1.84 -6.52 -34.63
CA PRO A 69 2.91 -5.65 -34.17
C PRO A 69 2.58 -5.06 -32.79
N ILE A 70 3.59 -4.89 -31.96
CA ILE A 70 3.51 -4.20 -30.67
C ILE A 70 4.09 -2.80 -30.86
N LYS A 71 3.32 -1.79 -30.45
CA LYS A 71 3.76 -0.39 -30.52
C LYS A 71 4.96 -0.20 -29.60
N MET A 72 6.05 0.35 -30.14
CA MET A 72 7.22 0.73 -29.35
C MET A 72 7.13 2.19 -28.90
N ILE A 73 7.57 2.47 -27.67
CA ILE A 73 7.75 3.82 -27.12
C ILE A 73 9.18 4.30 -27.35
N SER A 74 10.14 3.42 -27.12
CA SER A 74 11.57 3.75 -27.18
C SER A 74 12.38 2.50 -27.50
N ALA A 75 13.48 2.68 -28.21
CA ALA A 75 14.44 1.62 -28.53
C ALA A 75 15.87 2.16 -28.52
N ASP A 76 16.81 1.34 -28.06
CA ASP A 76 18.24 1.50 -28.30
C ASP A 76 18.91 0.14 -28.54
N GLU A 77 20.22 0.18 -28.82
CA GLU A 77 21.08 -1.00 -28.91
C GLU A 77 21.19 -1.66 -27.53
N GLY A 78 20.26 -2.56 -27.26
CA GLY A 78 20.22 -3.40 -26.07
C GLY A 78 18.95 -3.29 -25.23
N CYS A 79 18.06 -2.32 -25.47
CA CYS A 79 16.83 -2.18 -24.70
C CYS A 79 15.70 -1.54 -25.51
N VAL A 80 14.49 -2.09 -25.40
CA VAL A 80 13.28 -1.62 -26.09
C VAL A 80 12.09 -1.62 -25.14
N THR A 81 11.25 -0.59 -25.22
CA THR A 81 10.00 -0.49 -24.44
C THR A 81 8.81 -0.58 -25.39
N GLY A 82 7.96 -1.59 -25.19
CA GLY A 82 6.71 -1.79 -25.92
C GLY A 82 5.48 -1.40 -25.10
N VAL A 83 4.32 -1.27 -25.74
CA VAL A 83 3.00 -1.13 -25.09
C VAL A 83 2.14 -2.29 -25.51
N PHE A 84 1.64 -3.05 -24.53
CA PHE A 84 0.73 -4.14 -24.83
C PHE A 84 -0.59 -3.57 -25.40
N PRO A 85 -1.10 -4.04 -26.56
CA PRO A 85 -2.27 -3.45 -27.20
C PRO A 85 -3.55 -3.44 -26.33
N LEU A 86 -4.35 -2.37 -26.49
CA LEU A 86 -5.55 -2.08 -25.69
C LEU A 86 -6.86 -2.72 -26.21
N GLU A 87 -6.81 -3.44 -27.34
CA GLU A 87 -8.01 -3.96 -28.02
C GLU A 87 -8.82 -4.90 -27.12
N MET A 88 -10.14 -4.92 -27.32
CA MET A 88 -11.06 -5.68 -26.46
C MET A 88 -10.79 -7.20 -26.48
N SER A 89 -10.28 -7.71 -27.62
CA SER A 89 -9.82 -9.08 -27.81
C SER A 89 -8.69 -9.48 -26.85
N TYR A 90 -7.90 -8.51 -26.39
CA TYR A 90 -6.76 -8.71 -25.48
C TYR A 90 -7.12 -8.47 -24.01
N ARG A 91 -8.35 -8.02 -23.69
CA ARG A 91 -8.78 -7.73 -22.30
C ARG A 91 -9.24 -8.94 -21.51
N LYS A 92 -9.21 -10.14 -22.10
CA LYS A 92 -9.55 -11.43 -21.48
C LYS A 92 -8.48 -12.44 -21.89
N ASN A 93 -8.00 -13.29 -20.98
CA ASN A 93 -7.13 -14.45 -21.24
C ASN A 93 -5.77 -14.15 -21.91
N VAL A 94 -4.87 -13.38 -21.27
CA VAL A 94 -3.67 -12.89 -21.98
C VAL A 94 -2.36 -13.35 -21.37
N LEU A 95 -2.02 -14.63 -21.62
CA LEU A 95 -0.63 -15.00 -21.85
C LEU A 95 -0.26 -14.53 -23.27
N ILE A 96 0.84 -13.79 -23.39
CA ILE A 96 1.30 -13.26 -24.68
C ILE A 96 2.71 -13.76 -24.90
N ALA A 97 2.97 -14.32 -26.07
CA ALA A 97 4.33 -14.55 -26.54
C ALA A 97 4.77 -13.33 -27.36
N VAL A 98 5.98 -12.84 -27.10
CA VAL A 98 6.55 -11.63 -27.71
C VAL A 98 7.91 -11.95 -28.31
N TRP A 99 8.14 -11.42 -29.52
CA TRP A 99 9.39 -11.53 -30.24
C TRP A 99 10.00 -10.16 -30.47
N VAL A 100 11.33 -10.11 -30.41
CA VAL A 100 12.13 -9.00 -30.93
C VAL A 100 12.54 -9.34 -32.36
N LYS A 101 12.28 -8.43 -33.30
CA LYS A 101 12.58 -8.62 -34.73
C LYS A 101 13.59 -7.59 -35.21
N GLU A 102 14.62 -8.03 -35.90
CA GLU A 102 15.62 -7.19 -36.57
C GLU A 102 15.81 -7.68 -38.00
N GLY A 103 15.42 -6.88 -39.00
CA GLY A 103 15.36 -7.33 -40.39
C GLY A 103 14.41 -8.53 -40.53
N GLU A 104 14.91 -9.65 -41.07
CA GLU A 104 14.14 -10.90 -41.22
C GLU A 104 14.31 -11.86 -40.03
N LEU A 105 15.10 -11.49 -39.01
CA LEU A 105 15.43 -12.37 -37.89
C LEU A 105 14.55 -12.08 -36.67
N TYR A 106 14.04 -13.14 -36.06
CA TYR A 106 13.27 -13.09 -34.81
C TYR A 106 14.06 -13.69 -33.65
N SER A 107 13.88 -13.16 -32.44
CA SER A 107 14.34 -13.80 -31.21
C SER A 107 13.59 -15.11 -30.93
N GLU A 108 13.98 -15.86 -29.90
CA GLU A 108 13.01 -16.76 -29.26
C GLU A 108 11.91 -15.95 -28.58
N PRO A 109 10.66 -16.45 -28.49
CA PRO A 109 9.61 -15.76 -27.77
C PRO A 109 9.89 -15.72 -26.27
N PHE A 110 9.64 -14.57 -25.66
CA PHE A 110 9.46 -14.45 -24.22
C PHE A 110 7.99 -14.23 -23.90
N PHE A 111 7.60 -14.44 -22.64
CA PHE A 111 6.19 -14.42 -22.25
C PHE A 111 5.88 -13.28 -21.28
N LEU A 112 4.82 -12.54 -21.59
CA LEU A 112 4.19 -11.60 -20.66
C LEU A 112 2.99 -12.28 -20.01
N ASN A 113 2.79 -12.00 -18.72
CA ASN A 113 1.74 -12.54 -17.86
C ASN A 113 1.77 -14.07 -17.69
N ARG A 114 2.92 -14.72 -17.93
CA ARG A 114 3.12 -16.11 -17.51
C ARG A 114 3.18 -16.14 -15.98
N SER A 115 2.43 -17.04 -15.36
CA SER A 115 2.55 -17.25 -13.92
C SER A 115 3.96 -17.72 -13.58
N ARG A 116 4.47 -17.32 -12.41
CA ARG A 116 5.71 -17.84 -11.85
C ARG A 116 5.57 -17.91 -10.34
N ALA A 117 5.84 -19.08 -9.77
CA ALA A 117 6.03 -19.22 -8.34
C ALA A 117 7.45 -18.73 -8.00
N VAL A 118 7.54 -17.83 -7.03
CA VAL A 118 8.80 -17.31 -6.50
C VAL A 118 9.19 -18.17 -5.29
N THR A 119 8.29 -18.26 -4.30
CA THR A 119 8.49 -19.10 -3.10
C THR A 119 7.19 -19.76 -2.65
N ILE A 120 7.31 -20.87 -1.92
CA ILE A 120 6.20 -21.62 -1.33
C ILE A 120 6.27 -21.47 0.19
N GLU A 121 5.10 -21.29 0.82
CA GLU A 121 4.98 -21.00 2.26
C GLU A 121 5.75 -21.97 3.18
N PHE A 122 5.90 -23.23 2.75
CA PHE A 122 6.62 -24.26 3.49
C PHE A 122 7.47 -25.09 2.52
N GLU A 123 8.61 -25.61 2.99
CA GLU A 123 9.41 -26.60 2.23
C GLU A 123 8.78 -28.01 2.20
N GLU A 124 7.68 -28.19 2.91
CA GLU A 124 6.99 -29.47 3.12
C GLU A 124 5.49 -29.27 3.33
N VAL A 125 4.68 -30.32 3.09
CA VAL A 125 3.22 -30.25 3.19
C VAL A 125 2.63 -31.61 3.54
N MET A 126 1.45 -31.64 4.18
CA MET A 126 0.68 -32.87 4.37
C MET A 126 -0.44 -33.00 3.32
N PRO A 127 -0.91 -34.22 3.01
CA PRO A 127 -2.09 -34.43 2.19
C PRO A 127 -3.32 -33.64 2.72
N GLY A 128 -3.96 -32.87 1.84
CA GLY A 128 -5.13 -32.03 2.18
C GLY A 128 -4.84 -30.75 2.96
N TYR A 129 -3.57 -30.43 3.24
CA TYR A 129 -3.17 -29.24 4.00
C TYR A 129 -3.33 -27.95 3.18
N VAL A 130 -3.73 -26.85 3.82
CA VAL A 130 -3.87 -25.54 3.17
C VAL A 130 -2.62 -24.71 3.38
N PHE A 131 -2.03 -24.22 2.30
CA PHE A 131 -0.81 -23.41 2.30
C PHE A 131 -0.86 -22.38 1.17
N ARG A 132 0.17 -21.54 1.06
CA ARG A 132 0.25 -20.49 0.05
C ARG A 132 1.43 -20.65 -0.89
N ILE A 133 1.24 -20.17 -2.11
CA ILE A 133 2.29 -19.98 -3.11
C ILE A 133 2.36 -18.50 -3.41
N PHE A 134 3.57 -17.93 -3.35
CA PHE A 134 3.84 -16.52 -3.60
C PHE A 134 4.57 -16.36 -4.93
N GLY A 135 4.27 -15.30 -5.69
CA GLY A 135 4.84 -15.19 -7.02
C GLY A 135 4.38 -14.01 -7.86
N ARG A 136 4.48 -14.18 -9.18
CA ARG A 136 4.08 -13.19 -10.21
C ARG A 136 2.98 -13.78 -11.08
N ASN A 137 2.04 -12.93 -11.47
CA ASN A 137 0.96 -13.28 -12.41
C ASN A 137 0.22 -14.58 -12.05
N LEU A 138 0.10 -14.90 -10.77
CA LEU A 138 -0.49 -16.17 -10.31
C LEU A 138 -1.99 -16.25 -10.59
N SER A 139 -2.63 -15.10 -10.77
CA SER A 139 -4.04 -14.96 -11.14
C SER A 139 -4.21 -13.84 -12.15
N LEU A 140 -5.06 -14.07 -13.16
CA LEU A 140 -5.47 -13.08 -14.14
C LEU A 140 -7.00 -12.98 -14.17
N PRO A 141 -7.59 -11.79 -14.39
CA PRO A 141 -9.04 -11.63 -14.47
C PRO A 141 -9.67 -12.56 -15.51
N GLY A 142 -10.69 -13.32 -15.08
CA GLY A 142 -11.42 -14.26 -15.93
C GLY A 142 -10.74 -15.61 -16.17
N CYS A 143 -9.52 -15.82 -15.67
CA CYS A 143 -8.81 -17.10 -15.73
C CYS A 143 -8.95 -17.88 -14.41
N LYS A 144 -8.81 -19.21 -14.46
CA LYS A 144 -8.80 -20.07 -13.28
C LYS A 144 -7.41 -20.65 -13.09
N PRO A 145 -6.67 -20.24 -12.04
CA PRO A 145 -5.35 -20.81 -11.77
C PRO A 145 -5.41 -22.32 -11.50
N ILE A 146 -4.33 -23.00 -11.86
CA ILE A 146 -4.11 -24.44 -11.74
C ILE A 146 -2.76 -24.63 -11.06
N VAL A 147 -2.73 -25.51 -10.06
CA VAL A 147 -1.51 -25.87 -9.33
C VAL A 147 -1.39 -27.38 -9.32
N THR A 148 -0.30 -27.88 -9.89
CA THR A 148 -0.08 -29.31 -10.13
C THR A 148 1.18 -29.79 -9.45
N PHE A 149 1.07 -30.90 -8.73
CA PHE A 149 2.16 -31.62 -8.10
C PHE A 149 2.60 -32.74 -9.03
N ILE A 150 3.87 -32.77 -9.39
CA ILE A 150 4.42 -33.75 -10.33
C ILE A 150 5.36 -34.68 -9.58
N HIS A 151 5.03 -35.98 -9.56
CA HIS A 151 5.86 -36.99 -8.95
C HIS A 151 7.22 -37.09 -9.69
N PRO A 152 8.38 -37.07 -8.99
CA PRO A 152 9.68 -36.97 -9.62
C PRO A 152 10.03 -38.16 -10.52
N ASN A 153 9.60 -39.37 -10.14
CA ASN A 153 9.90 -40.61 -10.88
C ASN A 153 8.80 -41.00 -11.89
N SER A 154 7.58 -41.31 -11.43
CA SER A 154 6.45 -41.73 -12.28
C SER A 154 5.92 -40.65 -13.21
N LYS A 155 6.24 -39.37 -12.96
CA LYS A 155 5.66 -38.18 -13.64
C LYS A 155 4.14 -38.05 -13.49
N GLN A 156 3.52 -38.82 -12.60
CA GLN A 156 2.11 -38.69 -12.26
C GLN A 156 1.83 -37.28 -11.74
N GLN A 157 0.69 -36.73 -12.17
CA GLN A 157 0.27 -35.38 -11.83
C GLN A 157 -0.91 -35.43 -10.85
N HIS A 158 -0.82 -34.67 -9.78
CA HIS A 158 -1.85 -34.52 -8.76
C HIS A 158 -2.27 -33.05 -8.70
N GLN A 159 -3.55 -32.76 -8.85
CA GLN A 159 -4.05 -31.39 -8.88
C GLN A 159 -4.41 -30.91 -7.47
N ALA A 160 -3.86 -29.76 -7.08
CA ALA A 160 -4.25 -29.06 -5.86
C ALA A 160 -5.55 -28.27 -6.10
N VAL A 161 -6.28 -28.00 -5.01
CA VAL A 161 -7.47 -27.13 -5.06
C VAL A 161 -7.05 -25.69 -4.79
N VAL A 162 -7.29 -24.77 -5.72
CA VAL A 162 -7.07 -23.34 -5.50
C VAL A 162 -8.24 -22.78 -4.69
N VAL A 163 -7.98 -22.40 -3.44
CA VAL A 163 -8.96 -21.87 -2.48
C VAL A 163 -9.19 -20.38 -2.69
N LYS A 164 -8.09 -19.62 -2.90
CA LYS A 164 -8.12 -18.17 -3.15
C LYS A 164 -7.04 -17.82 -4.16
N ALA A 165 -7.35 -16.90 -5.07
CA ALA A 165 -6.45 -16.49 -6.13
C ALA A 165 -6.29 -14.96 -6.19
N GLU A 166 -5.07 -14.49 -5.95
CA GLU A 166 -4.62 -13.10 -6.14
C GLU A 166 -3.41 -13.09 -7.10
N PRO A 167 -3.07 -11.96 -7.75
CA PRO A 167 -1.95 -11.91 -8.70
C PRO A 167 -0.59 -12.29 -8.10
N TYR A 168 -0.39 -12.06 -6.79
CA TYR A 168 0.86 -12.32 -6.08
C TYR A 168 0.78 -13.48 -5.07
N VAL A 169 -0.42 -13.98 -4.76
CA VAL A 169 -0.65 -15.02 -3.73
C VAL A 169 -1.74 -15.99 -4.18
N LEU A 170 -1.44 -17.28 -4.20
CA LEU A 170 -2.46 -18.34 -4.24
C LEU A 170 -2.56 -18.98 -2.87
N THR A 171 -3.78 -19.17 -2.37
CA THR A 171 -4.05 -20.11 -1.27
C THR A 171 -4.54 -21.41 -1.87
N VAL A 172 -3.85 -22.50 -1.54
CA VAL A 172 -4.01 -23.81 -2.18
C VAL A 172 -4.18 -24.89 -1.13
N GLN A 173 -4.99 -25.90 -1.43
CA GLN A 173 -5.09 -27.12 -0.67
C GLN A 173 -4.35 -28.24 -1.40
N ALA A 174 -3.39 -28.87 -0.71
CA ALA A 174 -2.61 -29.98 -1.25
C ALA A 174 -3.51 -31.18 -1.62
N PRO A 175 -3.16 -31.96 -2.66
CA PRO A 175 -3.87 -33.19 -2.99
C PRO A 175 -3.92 -34.17 -1.79
N PHE A 176 -4.99 -34.97 -1.70
CA PHE A 176 -5.16 -35.94 -0.61
C PHE A 176 -4.41 -37.26 -0.84
N ASP A 177 -3.95 -37.50 -2.06
CA ASP A 177 -3.35 -38.74 -2.56
C ASP A 177 -1.83 -38.63 -2.76
N LEU A 178 -1.17 -37.65 -2.12
CA LEU A 178 0.28 -37.52 -2.16
C LEU A 178 0.97 -38.69 -1.44
N GLU A 179 1.91 -39.34 -2.12
CA GLU A 179 2.81 -40.35 -1.51
C GLU A 179 3.77 -39.70 -0.50
N ALA A 180 3.72 -40.14 0.75
CA ALA A 180 4.60 -39.67 1.82
C ALA A 180 6.08 -40.01 1.52
N GLY A 181 6.99 -39.13 1.91
CA GLY A 181 8.43 -39.29 1.65
C GLY A 181 8.89 -38.77 0.29
N THR A 182 7.97 -38.30 -0.56
CA THR A 182 8.26 -37.86 -1.92
C THR A 182 8.43 -36.34 -2.02
N HIS A 183 9.43 -35.88 -2.78
CA HIS A 183 9.62 -34.47 -3.13
C HIS A 183 8.97 -34.16 -4.49
N TYR A 184 7.79 -33.53 -4.46
CA TYR A 184 7.05 -33.18 -5.66
C TYR A 184 7.59 -31.90 -6.30
N GLN A 185 7.66 -31.88 -7.63
CA GLN A 185 7.84 -30.63 -8.36
C GLN A 185 6.49 -29.92 -8.41
N VAL A 186 6.45 -28.62 -8.06
CA VAL A 186 5.23 -27.82 -8.15
C VAL A 186 5.22 -27.05 -9.46
N MET A 187 4.12 -27.15 -10.20
CA MET A 187 3.86 -26.43 -11.43
C MET A 187 2.66 -25.50 -11.23
N VAL A 188 2.81 -24.24 -11.62
CA VAL A 188 1.73 -23.24 -11.56
C VAL A 188 1.35 -22.76 -12.96
N ASN A 189 0.06 -22.50 -13.15
CA ASN A 189 -0.52 -21.88 -14.34
C ASN A 189 -1.65 -20.96 -13.88
N ASN A 190 -1.76 -19.74 -14.39
CA ASN A 190 -2.84 -18.81 -14.01
C ASN A 190 -4.17 -19.06 -14.74
N GLY A 191 -4.26 -20.11 -15.54
CA GLY A 191 -5.40 -20.50 -16.36
C GLY A 191 -5.31 -20.05 -17.82
N ALA A 192 -4.22 -19.39 -18.24
CA ALA A 192 -4.01 -18.90 -19.60
C ALA A 192 -2.94 -19.70 -20.36
N GLY A 193 -3.11 -19.81 -21.68
CA GLY A 193 -2.07 -20.30 -22.60
C GLY A 193 -1.73 -21.79 -22.54
N GLY A 194 -2.55 -22.62 -21.88
CA GLY A 194 -2.35 -24.07 -21.83
C GLY A 194 -0.95 -24.45 -21.35
N ALA A 195 -0.30 -25.40 -22.02
CA ALA A 195 1.05 -25.84 -21.64
C ALA A 195 2.12 -24.73 -21.69
N TYR A 196 1.96 -23.72 -22.55
CA TYR A 196 2.87 -22.57 -22.61
C TYR A 196 2.78 -21.68 -21.37
N GLY A 197 1.64 -21.69 -20.66
CA GLY A 197 1.45 -20.96 -19.41
C GLY A 197 2.06 -21.64 -18.18
N ASN A 198 2.40 -22.94 -18.28
CA ASN A 198 2.93 -23.70 -17.16
C ASN A 198 4.33 -23.22 -16.76
N SER A 199 4.56 -22.98 -15.48
CA SER A 199 5.90 -22.71 -14.94
C SER A 199 6.17 -23.63 -13.75
N LEU A 200 7.37 -24.23 -13.71
CA LEU A 200 7.82 -24.96 -12.53
C LEU A 200 8.35 -23.97 -11.48
N ALA A 201 7.98 -24.18 -10.22
CA ALA A 201 8.63 -23.50 -9.09
C ALA A 201 10.11 -23.93 -9.01
N GLU A 202 10.99 -23.06 -8.53
CA GLU A 202 12.39 -23.43 -8.23
C GLU A 202 12.42 -24.48 -7.09
N GLU A 203 11.54 -24.29 -6.10
CA GLU A 203 11.38 -25.16 -4.93
C GLU A 203 10.65 -26.47 -5.26
N ARG A 204 11.02 -27.53 -4.54
CA ARG A 204 10.27 -28.79 -4.47
C ARG A 204 9.60 -28.91 -3.11
N LEU A 205 8.44 -29.54 -3.07
CA LEU A 205 7.65 -29.66 -1.86
C LEU A 205 7.69 -31.10 -1.33
N PHE A 206 8.19 -31.29 -0.11
CA PHE A 206 8.24 -32.60 0.53
C PHE A 206 6.87 -33.00 1.08
N ALA A 207 6.32 -34.13 0.61
CA ALA A 207 5.07 -34.67 1.11
C ALA A 207 5.31 -35.48 2.41
N ARG A 208 4.74 -34.98 3.51
CA ARG A 208 4.75 -35.65 4.83
C ARG A 208 3.61 -36.66 4.92
N GLU A 209 3.74 -37.60 5.86
CA GLU A 209 2.59 -38.37 6.31
C GLU A 209 1.59 -37.44 7.01
N LYS A 210 0.29 -37.62 6.76
CA LYS A 210 -0.75 -36.84 7.44
C LYS A 210 -0.76 -37.22 8.92
N SER A 211 -0.63 -36.22 9.79
CA SER A 211 -0.57 -36.42 11.23
C SER A 211 -1.26 -35.27 11.99
N GLU A 212 -1.56 -35.49 13.27
CA GLU A 212 -2.14 -34.48 14.15
C GLU A 212 -1.12 -33.39 14.48
N ASP A 213 -1.58 -32.15 14.60
CA ASP A 213 -0.80 -31.02 15.13
C ASP A 213 -1.23 -30.74 16.58
N PRO A 214 -0.59 -31.37 17.59
CA PRO A 214 -1.05 -31.39 18.96
C PRO A 214 -1.05 -30.01 19.64
N PHE A 215 -0.33 -29.03 19.09
CA PHE A 215 -0.27 -27.67 19.61
C PHE A 215 -0.97 -26.66 18.69
N SER A 216 -1.64 -27.12 17.62
CA SER A 216 -2.33 -26.25 16.66
C SER A 216 -1.42 -25.13 16.11
N LEU A 217 -0.16 -25.47 15.85
CA LEU A 217 0.85 -24.55 15.35
C LEU A 217 0.52 -24.06 13.93
N GLN A 218 -0.24 -24.84 13.17
CA GLN A 218 -0.59 -24.62 11.76
C GLN A 218 0.67 -24.39 10.92
N VAL A 219 1.64 -25.28 11.11
CA VAL A 219 2.84 -25.46 10.28
C VAL A 219 3.04 -26.96 10.11
N PRO A 220 3.50 -27.46 8.94
CA PRO A 220 3.54 -28.91 8.69
C PRO A 220 4.45 -29.72 9.62
N TRP A 221 5.51 -29.13 10.18
CA TRP A 221 6.36 -29.79 11.19
C TRP A 221 5.74 -29.80 12.60
N GLY A 222 4.58 -29.18 12.82
CA GLY A 222 3.89 -29.21 14.11
C GLY A 222 3.47 -30.62 14.54
N SER A 223 3.36 -31.55 13.61
CA SER A 223 3.10 -32.96 13.91
C SER A 223 4.26 -33.71 14.57
N ASP A 224 5.47 -33.14 14.56
CA ASP A 224 6.66 -33.85 15.02
C ASP A 224 6.76 -33.92 16.55
N PHE A 225 5.88 -33.21 17.24
CA PHE A 225 5.76 -33.21 18.70
C PHE A 225 5.00 -34.46 19.21
N VAL A 226 5.38 -35.65 18.75
CA VAL A 226 4.72 -36.93 19.06
C VAL A 226 4.74 -37.30 20.54
N PHE A 227 5.60 -36.65 21.35
CA PHE A 227 5.69 -36.83 22.79
C PHE A 227 4.63 -36.04 23.59
N TYR A 228 3.71 -35.33 22.93
CA TYR A 228 2.76 -34.41 23.58
C TYR A 228 1.90 -35.02 24.69
N LYS A 229 1.69 -36.35 24.66
CA LYS A 229 0.93 -37.08 25.69
C LYS A 229 1.74 -37.35 26.97
N ASN A 230 3.08 -37.27 26.92
CA ASN A 230 3.93 -37.46 28.09
C ASN A 230 4.04 -36.14 28.88
N VAL A 231 3.08 -35.91 29.77
CA VAL A 231 2.95 -34.64 30.51
C VAL A 231 3.60 -34.76 31.90
N TYR A 232 4.48 -33.83 32.26
CA TYR A 232 5.07 -33.68 33.59
C TYR A 232 4.44 -32.47 34.27
N ASN A 233 3.49 -32.70 35.17
CA ASN A 233 2.92 -31.63 35.99
C ASN A 233 3.92 -31.27 37.10
N VAL A 234 4.47 -30.07 37.02
CA VAL A 234 5.56 -29.63 37.91
C VAL A 234 5.17 -29.59 39.39
N ARG A 235 3.87 -29.62 39.73
CA ARG A 235 3.38 -29.56 41.12
C ARG A 235 2.97 -30.91 41.69
N THR A 236 2.67 -31.89 40.86
CA THR A 236 2.02 -33.15 41.32
C THR A 236 2.63 -34.42 40.77
N ASP A 237 3.50 -34.35 39.76
CA ASP A 237 4.02 -35.55 39.10
C ASP A 237 5.04 -36.28 39.98
N SER A 238 4.71 -37.51 40.39
CA SER A 238 5.53 -38.32 41.27
C SER A 238 6.84 -38.80 40.66
N ARG A 239 7.06 -38.60 39.36
CA ARG A 239 8.33 -38.91 38.67
C ARG A 239 9.39 -37.85 38.89
N LEU A 240 9.00 -36.66 39.39
CA LEU A 240 9.89 -35.54 39.66
C LEU A 240 10.49 -35.64 41.06
N LYS A 241 11.77 -35.26 41.19
CA LYS A 241 12.48 -35.21 42.46
C LYS A 241 12.10 -33.97 43.26
N HIS A 242 11.82 -32.86 42.58
CA HIS A 242 11.42 -31.61 43.20
C HIS A 242 10.12 -31.12 42.57
N LEU A 243 9.16 -30.74 43.42
CA LEU A 243 7.89 -30.16 42.98
C LEU A 243 7.97 -28.63 43.07
N ALA A 244 7.46 -27.96 42.06
CA ALA A 244 7.31 -26.51 42.05
C ALA A 244 6.12 -26.12 42.94
N LYS A 245 6.22 -24.95 43.58
CA LYS A 245 5.13 -24.38 44.37
C LYS A 245 4.28 -23.41 43.55
N GLY A 246 4.90 -22.62 42.66
CA GLY A 246 4.18 -21.65 41.83
C GLY A 246 3.51 -20.54 42.65
N ASP A 247 4.08 -20.18 43.80
CA ASP A 247 3.52 -19.22 44.77
C ASP A 247 4.09 -17.79 44.63
N GLY A 248 5.02 -17.57 43.70
CA GLY A 248 5.74 -16.30 43.48
C GLY A 248 6.78 -15.97 44.56
N ILE A 249 6.94 -16.82 45.56
CA ILE A 249 7.82 -16.61 46.73
C ILE A 249 9.00 -17.57 46.67
N SER A 250 8.70 -18.86 46.54
CA SER A 250 9.65 -19.96 46.55
C SER A 250 10.42 -20.03 45.24
N ASN A 251 11.72 -20.33 45.29
CA ASN A 251 12.53 -20.50 44.07
C ASN A 251 12.17 -21.84 43.39
N ASP A 252 11.44 -21.76 42.29
CA ASP A 252 10.97 -22.92 41.51
C ASP A 252 11.99 -23.39 40.47
N ARG A 253 13.11 -22.68 40.30
CA ARG A 253 14.13 -22.96 39.26
C ARG A 253 14.56 -24.42 39.22
N ILE A 254 14.91 -25.02 40.37
CA ILE A 254 15.39 -26.40 40.43
C ILE A 254 14.29 -27.38 40.04
N SER A 255 13.06 -27.16 40.51
CA SER A 255 11.91 -28.02 40.20
C SER A 255 11.55 -27.98 38.72
N LEU A 256 11.57 -26.79 38.10
CA LEU A 256 11.32 -26.65 36.67
C LEU A 256 12.45 -27.27 35.82
N GLN A 257 13.71 -27.09 36.21
CA GLN A 257 14.84 -27.71 35.51
C GLN A 257 14.80 -29.24 35.61
N ASP A 258 14.46 -29.80 36.78
CA ASP A 258 14.30 -31.25 36.98
C ASP A 258 13.23 -31.82 36.05
N ALA A 259 12.09 -31.14 35.90
CA ALA A 259 11.04 -31.56 34.98
C ALA A 259 11.49 -31.51 33.51
N ILE A 260 12.21 -30.46 33.10
CA ILE A 260 12.77 -30.34 31.73
C ILE A 260 13.75 -31.48 31.45
N ASP A 261 14.72 -31.70 32.33
CA ASP A 261 15.74 -32.73 32.14
C ASP A 261 15.12 -34.14 32.19
N LYS A 262 14.13 -34.37 33.06
CA LYS A 262 13.41 -35.66 33.14
C LYS A 262 12.58 -35.94 31.89
N ALA A 263 11.86 -34.94 31.38
CA ALA A 263 11.09 -35.06 30.14
C ALA A 263 12.01 -35.39 28.96
N HIS A 264 13.11 -34.66 28.83
CA HIS A 264 14.12 -34.92 27.80
C HIS A 264 14.71 -36.33 27.91
N ALA A 265 15.14 -36.75 29.10
CA ALA A 265 15.73 -38.06 29.33
C ALA A 265 14.76 -39.23 29.05
N ALA A 266 13.45 -38.99 29.12
CA ALA A 266 12.41 -39.96 28.78
C ALA A 266 12.08 -40.01 27.28
N GLY A 267 12.83 -39.31 26.42
CA GLY A 267 12.58 -39.22 24.98
C GLY A 267 11.72 -38.03 24.56
N GLY A 268 11.18 -37.28 25.52
CA GLY A 268 10.43 -36.05 25.31
C GLY A 268 9.20 -35.93 26.20
N GLY A 269 8.70 -34.71 26.38
CA GLY A 269 7.48 -34.47 27.14
C GLY A 269 7.03 -33.01 27.18
N VAL A 270 5.81 -32.82 27.66
CA VAL A 270 5.24 -31.51 27.98
C VAL A 270 5.47 -31.24 29.45
N VAL A 271 6.32 -30.28 29.78
CA VAL A 271 6.43 -29.78 31.14
C VAL A 271 5.29 -28.79 31.35
N TYR A 272 4.30 -29.24 32.10
CA TYR A 272 3.06 -28.51 32.33
C TYR A 272 3.13 -27.75 33.65
N LEU A 273 2.89 -26.44 33.57
CA LEU A 273 2.89 -25.50 34.68
C LEU A 273 1.43 -25.09 34.94
N PRO A 274 0.78 -25.61 35.99
CA PRO A 274 -0.53 -25.13 36.42
C PRO A 274 -0.52 -23.62 36.72
N ALA A 275 -1.69 -22.99 36.76
CA ALA A 275 -1.82 -21.57 37.14
C ALA A 275 -1.04 -21.25 38.43
N GLY A 276 -0.28 -20.16 38.39
CA GLY A 276 0.66 -19.78 39.44
C GLY A 276 1.79 -18.87 38.94
N VAL A 277 2.61 -18.40 39.87
CA VAL A 277 3.79 -17.57 39.62
C VAL A 277 5.03 -18.36 40.00
N TYR A 278 5.88 -18.67 39.03
CA TYR A 278 7.06 -19.52 39.18
C TYR A 278 8.32 -18.67 39.21
N LYS A 279 9.00 -18.63 40.34
CA LYS A 279 10.14 -17.73 40.58
C LYS A 279 11.47 -18.39 40.20
N LEU A 280 12.27 -17.74 39.37
CA LEU A 280 13.61 -18.18 38.98
C LEU A 280 14.68 -17.29 39.63
N VAL A 281 15.36 -17.79 40.67
CA VAL A 281 16.51 -17.13 41.29
C VAL A 281 17.80 -17.88 40.96
N PHE A 282 18.79 -17.15 40.44
CA PHE A 282 20.11 -17.67 40.06
C PHE A 282 21.16 -16.54 40.10
N ASP A 283 22.35 -16.86 40.61
CA ASP A 283 23.51 -15.97 40.77
C ASP A 283 24.60 -16.20 39.71
N LYS A 284 24.52 -17.33 39.00
CA LYS A 284 25.36 -17.73 37.86
C LYS A 284 24.54 -18.51 36.83
N GLY A 285 25.00 -18.51 35.59
CA GLY A 285 24.37 -19.16 34.46
C GLY A 285 23.07 -18.48 34.04
N CYS A 286 22.03 -19.29 33.84
CA CYS A 286 20.71 -18.86 33.38
C CYS A 286 19.58 -19.42 34.27
N GLY A 287 18.36 -18.93 34.04
CA GLY A 287 17.15 -19.43 34.68
C GLY A 287 16.90 -20.91 34.36
N LEU A 288 16.52 -21.23 33.12
CA LEU A 288 16.31 -22.60 32.65
C LEU A 288 17.16 -22.89 31.41
N VAL A 289 17.81 -24.05 31.40
CA VAL A 289 18.44 -24.63 30.21
C VAL A 289 17.41 -25.52 29.53
N MET A 290 16.98 -25.09 28.34
CA MET A 290 16.01 -25.82 27.54
C MET A 290 16.63 -27.06 26.89
N ARG A 291 15.80 -28.04 26.54
CA ARG A 291 16.22 -29.34 25.99
C ARG A 291 15.42 -29.71 24.75
N SER A 292 15.97 -30.63 23.96
CA SER A 292 15.26 -31.19 22.82
C SER A 292 14.06 -32.01 23.27
N ASN A 293 13.02 -32.05 22.44
CA ASN A 293 11.78 -32.78 22.69
C ASN A 293 11.06 -32.33 23.97
N VAL A 294 11.13 -31.03 24.30
CA VAL A 294 10.50 -30.47 25.50
C VAL A 294 9.71 -29.23 25.15
N VAL A 295 8.44 -29.22 25.55
CA VAL A 295 7.55 -28.05 25.49
C VAL A 295 7.22 -27.59 26.90
N LEU A 296 7.39 -26.30 27.18
CA LEU A 296 6.83 -25.68 28.38
C LEU A 296 5.42 -25.18 28.07
N LYS A 297 4.43 -25.63 28.84
CA LYS A 297 3.03 -25.26 28.64
C LYS A 297 2.39 -24.76 29.93
N GLY A 298 1.74 -23.60 29.89
CA GLY A 298 0.93 -23.06 30.98
C GLY A 298 -0.59 -23.22 30.79
N GLU A 299 -1.34 -22.56 31.67
CA GLU A 299 -2.82 -22.41 31.63
C GLU A 299 -3.29 -21.14 30.86
N GLY A 300 -2.37 -20.46 30.20
CA GLY A 300 -2.59 -19.17 29.56
C GLY A 300 -1.70 -18.08 30.17
N PRO A 301 -1.33 -17.06 29.39
CA PRO A 301 -0.35 -16.06 29.81
C PRO A 301 -0.80 -15.18 31.00
N GLU A 302 -2.10 -15.06 31.24
CA GLU A 302 -2.63 -14.34 32.42
C GLU A 302 -2.73 -15.22 33.67
N GLN A 303 -2.55 -16.54 33.53
CA GLN A 303 -2.70 -17.52 34.63
C GLN A 303 -1.36 -18.12 35.06
N THR A 304 -0.42 -18.29 34.14
CA THR A 304 0.88 -18.92 34.38
C THR A 304 2.00 -17.95 34.08
N VAL A 305 2.72 -17.50 35.12
CA VAL A 305 3.79 -16.51 34.99
C VAL A 305 5.12 -17.11 35.47
N ILE A 306 6.14 -17.10 34.62
CA ILE A 306 7.51 -17.41 35.00
C ILE A 306 8.24 -16.08 35.22
N GLN A 307 8.72 -15.84 36.44
CA GLN A 307 9.44 -14.62 36.81
C GLN A 307 10.94 -14.87 36.92
N TYR A 308 11.73 -13.96 36.40
CA TYR A 308 13.18 -13.90 36.60
C TYR A 308 13.60 -12.44 36.81
N GLY A 309 14.86 -12.21 37.15
CA GLY A 309 15.38 -10.85 37.33
C GLY A 309 15.51 -10.39 38.78
N PHE A 310 15.70 -11.33 39.70
CA PHE A 310 15.85 -11.06 41.14
C PHE A 310 17.31 -10.78 41.50
N GLY A 311 17.56 -9.83 42.40
CA GLY A 311 18.90 -9.43 42.80
C GLY A 311 19.74 -8.83 41.68
N ILE A 312 21.07 -8.98 41.78
CA ILE A 312 22.05 -8.50 40.78
C ILE A 312 22.30 -9.63 39.77
N PRO A 313 22.26 -9.37 38.45
CA PRO A 313 22.57 -10.39 37.46
C PRO A 313 24.03 -10.86 37.54
N PRO A 314 24.35 -12.06 37.03
CA PRO A 314 25.73 -12.50 36.85
C PRO A 314 26.56 -11.46 36.10
N SER A 315 27.86 -11.34 36.41
CA SER A 315 28.73 -10.40 35.71
C SER A 315 28.82 -10.76 34.22
N TYR A 316 28.48 -9.81 33.35
CA TYR A 316 28.64 -9.92 31.91
C TYR A 316 29.22 -8.60 31.37
N PRO A 317 29.91 -8.62 30.22
CA PRO A 317 30.37 -7.39 29.59
C PRO A 317 29.16 -6.56 29.17
N ASP A 318 28.89 -5.47 29.91
CA ASP A 318 27.82 -4.52 29.58
C ASP A 318 28.32 -3.55 28.48
N PRO A 319 27.80 -3.62 27.24
CA PRO A 319 28.39 -2.94 26.10
C PRO A 319 27.89 -1.49 25.93
N ILE A 320 27.41 -0.82 26.99
CA ILE A 320 26.85 0.54 26.91
C ILE A 320 27.85 1.46 26.18
N GLY A 321 27.49 1.86 24.96
CA GLY A 321 28.24 2.82 24.15
C GLY A 321 29.31 2.25 23.20
N VAL A 322 29.56 0.93 23.18
CA VAL A 322 30.65 0.32 22.37
C VAL A 322 30.15 -0.41 21.11
N GLY A 323 28.83 -0.55 20.92
CA GLY A 323 28.26 -1.19 19.75
C GLY A 323 28.29 -2.72 19.84
N GLY A 324 27.18 -3.29 20.28
CA GLY A 324 26.91 -4.72 20.21
C GLY A 324 27.36 -5.51 21.44
N TRP A 325 26.50 -6.44 21.88
CA TRP A 325 26.86 -7.50 22.80
C TRP A 325 27.47 -8.64 21.97
N PRO A 326 28.52 -9.32 22.44
CA PRO A 326 29.04 -10.43 21.68
C PRO A 326 28.08 -11.62 21.78
N ASP A 327 27.66 -12.17 20.64
CA ASP A 327 26.72 -13.31 20.51
C ASP A 327 27.05 -14.55 21.39
N TYR A 328 28.23 -14.61 22.02
CA TYR A 328 28.73 -15.74 22.82
C TYR A 328 28.45 -15.70 24.33
N THR A 329 27.93 -14.62 24.91
CA THR A 329 27.64 -14.59 26.36
C THR A 329 26.39 -15.43 26.66
N ASN A 330 26.40 -16.22 27.73
CA ASN A 330 25.31 -17.17 28.07
C ASN A 330 24.76 -16.99 29.50
N GLU A 331 25.28 -15.98 30.20
CA GLU A 331 24.98 -15.67 31.59
C GLU A 331 23.84 -14.64 31.69
N GLY A 332 23.04 -14.70 32.75
CA GLY A 332 22.03 -13.69 33.06
C GLY A 332 20.77 -13.70 32.20
N VAL A 333 20.48 -14.82 31.50
CA VAL A 333 19.26 -15.00 30.69
C VAL A 333 18.21 -15.84 31.43
N ALA A 334 16.93 -15.60 31.17
CA ALA A 334 15.84 -16.42 31.68
C ALA A 334 15.90 -17.83 31.10
N PHE A 335 15.96 -17.96 29.77
CA PHE A 335 16.01 -19.25 29.06
C PHE A 335 17.19 -19.31 28.08
N LEU A 336 17.88 -20.45 28.09
CA LEU A 336 18.99 -20.73 27.18
C LEU A 336 18.74 -22.04 26.43
N TRP A 337 18.78 -22.00 25.10
CA TRP A 337 18.75 -23.19 24.25
C TRP A 337 20.18 -23.59 23.85
N PRO A 338 20.66 -24.79 24.24
CA PRO A 338 21.93 -25.33 23.75
C PRO A 338 21.93 -25.51 22.22
N LEU A 339 23.14 -25.61 21.65
CA LEU A 339 23.32 -25.91 20.23
C LEU A 339 22.60 -27.20 19.83
N HIS A 340 22.08 -27.22 18.60
CA HIS A 340 21.37 -28.35 18.00
C HIS A 340 20.12 -28.81 18.77
N THR A 341 19.52 -27.95 19.60
CA THR A 341 18.27 -28.29 20.27
C THR A 341 17.16 -28.46 19.22
N LYS A 342 16.31 -29.48 19.36
CA LYS A 342 15.23 -29.77 18.40
C LYS A 342 13.88 -29.94 19.08
N LEU A 343 12.78 -29.61 18.40
CA LEU A 343 11.41 -29.85 18.88
C LEU A 343 11.21 -29.27 20.29
N SER A 344 11.39 -27.96 20.40
CA SER A 344 11.26 -27.25 21.67
C SER A 344 10.32 -26.07 21.53
N GLY A 345 9.53 -25.76 22.56
CA GLY A 345 8.61 -24.65 22.46
C GLY A 345 8.03 -24.16 23.77
N LEU A 346 7.37 -23.01 23.66
CA LEU A 346 6.66 -22.33 24.74
C LEU A 346 5.19 -22.15 24.31
N SER A 347 4.25 -22.53 25.18
CA SER A 347 2.81 -22.36 24.95
C SER A 347 2.12 -21.80 26.18
N ASP A 348 1.18 -20.87 25.97
CA ASP A 348 0.17 -20.49 26.97
C ASP A 348 0.77 -20.00 28.31
N LEU A 349 1.83 -19.19 28.27
CA LEU A 349 2.50 -18.71 29.48
C LEU A 349 3.05 -17.29 29.33
N LYS A 350 3.30 -16.64 30.46
CA LYS A 350 3.98 -15.35 30.54
C LYS A 350 5.40 -15.52 31.06
N VAL A 351 6.36 -14.87 30.42
CA VAL A 351 7.71 -14.66 30.96
C VAL A 351 7.83 -13.21 31.39
N GLN A 352 8.17 -12.98 32.65
CA GLN A 352 8.25 -11.65 33.24
C GLN A 352 9.62 -11.38 33.85
N ASN A 353 10.28 -10.34 33.36
CA ASN A 353 11.47 -9.78 33.97
C ASN A 353 11.06 -8.79 35.08
N VAL A 354 11.24 -9.17 36.34
CA VAL A 354 10.97 -8.26 37.47
C VAL A 354 12.03 -7.17 37.61
N ASN A 355 13.23 -7.41 37.08
CA ASN A 355 14.34 -6.46 37.02
C ASN A 355 14.62 -5.71 38.34
N GLU A 356 14.76 -6.45 39.44
CA GLU A 356 14.84 -5.91 40.80
C GLU A 356 15.99 -4.91 41.00
N SER A 357 17.14 -5.16 40.36
CA SER A 357 18.32 -4.27 40.41
C SER A 357 18.36 -3.18 39.33
N GLY A 358 17.46 -3.20 38.34
CA GLY A 358 17.55 -2.33 37.16
C GLY A 358 18.58 -2.77 36.11
N LEU A 359 19.32 -3.86 36.39
CA LEU A 359 20.43 -4.36 35.58
C LEU A 359 20.09 -5.61 34.77
N TRP A 360 18.91 -6.21 34.89
CA TRP A 360 18.54 -7.40 34.12
C TRP A 360 18.13 -7.03 32.69
N ARG A 361 19.12 -7.01 31.78
CA ARG A 361 18.96 -6.56 30.39
C ARG A 361 18.74 -7.68 29.36
N HIS A 362 18.77 -8.94 29.76
CA HIS A 362 18.62 -10.09 28.86
C HIS A 362 17.35 -10.89 29.15
N SER A 363 16.80 -11.55 28.12
CA SER A 363 15.62 -12.41 28.29
C SER A 363 15.89 -13.85 27.88
N MET A 364 16.01 -14.15 26.58
CA MET A 364 16.16 -15.54 26.16
C MET A 364 16.88 -15.69 24.83
N LYS A 365 17.68 -16.75 24.69
CA LYS A 365 18.48 -16.96 23.49
C LYS A 365 18.86 -18.41 23.20
N THR A 366 19.22 -18.68 21.95
CA THR A 366 20.06 -19.82 21.55
C THR A 366 21.53 -19.52 21.77
N ILE A 367 22.35 -20.55 21.99
CA ILE A 367 23.81 -20.41 21.92
C ILE A 367 24.20 -20.11 20.46
N CYS A 368 25.04 -19.11 20.23
CA CYS A 368 25.52 -18.79 18.89
C CYS A 368 26.55 -19.85 18.41
N PRO A 369 26.35 -20.46 17.24
CA PRO A 369 27.24 -21.50 16.74
C PRO A 369 28.52 -20.91 16.12
N LEU A 370 29.64 -21.61 16.27
CA LEU A 370 30.88 -21.29 15.55
C LEU A 370 30.73 -21.46 14.03
N ASN A 371 30.04 -22.53 13.61
CA ASN A 371 29.68 -22.76 12.22
C ASN A 371 28.24 -22.29 11.97
N LYS A 372 28.09 -21.26 11.13
CA LYS A 372 26.83 -20.57 10.85
C LYS A 372 25.97 -21.26 9.78
N ALA A 373 25.83 -22.57 9.88
CA ALA A 373 25.03 -23.39 8.97
C ALA A 373 23.53 -23.38 9.32
N LYS A 374 22.68 -23.79 8.36
CA LYS A 374 21.24 -24.00 8.56
C LYS A 374 20.97 -24.88 9.79
N GLY A 375 20.15 -24.39 10.72
CA GLY A 375 19.75 -25.13 11.93
C GLY A 375 20.89 -25.41 12.93
N ALA A 376 22.03 -24.71 12.83
CA ALA A 376 23.18 -24.93 13.71
C ALA A 376 22.85 -24.63 15.18
N SER A 377 21.97 -23.65 15.46
CA SER A 377 21.50 -23.40 16.82
C SER A 377 20.41 -24.38 17.25
N GLY A 378 19.51 -24.74 16.34
CA GLY A 378 18.41 -25.65 16.64
C GLY A 378 17.38 -25.74 15.51
N SER A 379 16.36 -26.57 15.70
CA SER A 379 15.27 -26.72 14.72
C SER A 379 13.90 -27.02 15.34
N CYS A 380 12.83 -26.65 14.63
CA CYS A 380 11.43 -26.85 15.06
C CYS A 380 11.14 -26.16 16.40
N PHE A 381 11.35 -24.85 16.45
CA PHE A 381 11.09 -24.02 17.63
C PHE A 381 9.76 -23.31 17.51
N PHE A 382 8.99 -23.24 18.60
CA PHE A 382 7.79 -22.41 18.62
C PHE A 382 7.59 -21.60 19.91
N ALA A 383 6.99 -20.42 19.78
CA ALA A 383 6.33 -19.70 20.86
C ALA A 383 4.91 -19.35 20.39
N VAL A 384 3.90 -19.88 21.08
CA VAL A 384 2.49 -19.65 20.72
C VAL A 384 1.68 -19.19 21.94
N ASN A 385 0.90 -18.13 21.79
CA ASN A 385 0.04 -17.59 22.86
C ASN A 385 0.82 -17.24 24.15
N CYS A 386 2.02 -16.68 23.98
CA CYS A 386 2.90 -16.30 25.09
C CYS A 386 2.94 -14.78 25.28
N HIS A 387 3.04 -14.33 26.54
CA HIS A 387 3.28 -12.93 26.88
C HIS A 387 4.72 -12.75 27.39
N PHE A 388 5.45 -11.80 26.82
CA PHE A 388 6.82 -11.47 27.18
C PHE A 388 6.84 -10.04 27.73
N ASP A 389 6.91 -9.93 29.06
CA ASP A 389 7.00 -8.67 29.79
C ASP A 389 8.44 -8.47 30.26
N LEU A 390 9.21 -7.78 29.43
CA LEU A 390 10.67 -7.84 29.49
C LEU A 390 11.27 -6.69 30.30
N SER A 391 10.46 -5.79 30.84
CA SER A 391 10.93 -4.57 31.50
C SER A 391 11.87 -3.81 30.56
N VAL A 392 13.15 -3.69 30.88
CA VAL A 392 14.18 -3.05 30.05
C VAL A 392 15.09 -4.05 29.34
N ALA A 393 14.74 -5.33 29.35
CA ALA A 393 15.47 -6.39 28.67
C ALA A 393 15.10 -6.52 27.20
N TRP A 394 16.02 -7.12 26.46
CA TRP A 394 15.87 -7.46 25.05
C TRP A 394 14.95 -8.67 24.86
N GLY A 395 14.46 -8.92 23.65
CA GLY A 395 13.47 -9.97 23.42
C GLY A 395 14.04 -11.37 23.21
N ILE A 396 13.61 -12.00 22.12
CA ILE A 396 13.94 -13.39 21.78
C ILE A 396 15.08 -13.38 20.76
N SER A 397 16.19 -14.04 21.10
CA SER A 397 17.32 -14.26 20.18
C SER A 397 17.37 -15.73 19.76
N TRP A 398 16.67 -16.05 18.66
CA TRP A 398 16.63 -17.39 18.05
C TRP A 398 17.29 -17.35 16.67
N GLY A 399 18.59 -17.02 16.64
CA GLY A 399 19.39 -17.01 15.41
C GLY A 399 19.85 -18.42 15.00
N TYR A 400 20.04 -18.64 13.71
CA TYR A 400 20.42 -19.92 13.08
C TYR A 400 19.51 -21.10 13.44
N VAL A 401 18.21 -20.83 13.57
CA VAL A 401 17.17 -21.83 13.81
C VAL A 401 16.47 -22.17 12.50
N ASP A 402 16.36 -23.45 12.18
CA ASP A 402 15.54 -23.92 11.06
C ASP A 402 14.14 -24.31 11.54
N LYS A 403 13.09 -23.96 10.80
CA LYS A 403 11.69 -24.25 11.19
C LYS A 403 11.33 -23.56 12.52
N MET A 404 10.98 -22.28 12.44
CA MET A 404 10.68 -21.45 13.62
C MET A 404 9.29 -20.81 13.50
N LEU A 405 8.51 -20.84 14.58
CA LEU A 405 7.20 -20.18 14.66
C LEU A 405 7.14 -19.26 15.88
N ILE A 406 6.84 -17.97 15.66
CA ILE A 406 6.43 -17.06 16.74
C ILE A 406 5.05 -16.53 16.38
N ALA A 407 4.03 -16.99 17.10
CA ALA A 407 2.65 -16.66 16.75
C ALA A 407 1.76 -16.30 17.94
N ASN A 408 0.86 -15.35 17.71
CA ASN A 408 -0.13 -14.92 18.70
C ASN A 408 0.50 -14.49 20.05
N CYS A 409 1.73 -13.97 20.01
CA CYS A 409 2.45 -13.54 21.22
C CYS A 409 2.34 -12.03 21.44
N ASN A 410 2.47 -11.61 22.70
CA ASN A 410 2.56 -10.20 23.09
C ASN A 410 3.95 -9.91 23.66
N PHE A 411 4.62 -8.89 23.15
CA PHE A 411 5.94 -8.46 23.58
C PHE A 411 5.89 -7.02 24.08
N ARG A 412 6.46 -6.78 25.26
CA ARG A 412 6.60 -5.44 25.84
C ARG A 412 8.01 -5.25 26.37
N SER A 413 8.72 -4.26 25.84
CA SER A 413 10.02 -3.82 26.36
C SER A 413 10.15 -2.30 26.32
N TYR A 414 10.79 -1.79 27.37
CA TYR A 414 11.16 -0.39 27.61
C TYR A 414 12.67 -0.18 27.44
N ALA A 415 13.37 -1.12 26.81
CA ALA A 415 14.78 -0.99 26.52
C ALA A 415 15.03 0.28 25.68
N ASN A 416 15.85 1.19 26.19
CA ASN A 416 16.22 2.45 25.54
C ASN A 416 17.62 2.40 24.90
N ILE A 417 18.12 1.19 24.64
CA ILE A 417 19.42 0.91 24.05
C ILE A 417 19.27 0.28 22.67
N THR A 418 20.28 0.44 21.82
CA THR A 418 20.17 0.25 20.37
C THR A 418 20.45 -1.15 19.89
N TRP A 419 21.07 -1.95 20.74
CA TRP A 419 21.41 -3.32 20.44
C TRP A 419 21.42 -4.14 21.72
N PRO A 420 21.07 -5.44 21.65
CA PRO A 420 20.40 -6.19 20.60
C PRO A 420 18.90 -5.93 20.54
N TRP A 421 18.27 -6.72 19.69
CA TRP A 421 16.99 -6.50 19.07
C TRP A 421 15.85 -7.23 19.79
N MET A 422 14.61 -6.79 19.56
CA MET A 422 13.44 -7.45 20.16
C MET A 422 13.28 -8.87 19.61
N TRP A 423 13.50 -9.03 18.31
CA TRP A 423 13.71 -10.34 17.70
C TRP A 423 15.07 -10.33 17.04
N HIS A 424 15.93 -11.26 17.42
CA HIS A 424 17.22 -11.48 16.78
C HIS A 424 17.26 -12.90 16.24
N CYS A 425 16.91 -13.02 14.96
CA CYS A 425 16.67 -14.28 14.27
C CYS A 425 17.56 -14.42 13.03
N ASP A 426 18.75 -13.81 13.05
CA ASP A 426 19.67 -13.85 11.93
C ASP A 426 20.11 -15.29 11.61
N GLY A 427 20.23 -15.61 10.32
CA GLY A 427 20.63 -16.92 9.83
C GLY A 427 19.57 -18.01 9.95
N SER A 428 18.36 -17.68 10.41
CA SER A 428 17.25 -18.63 10.55
C SER A 428 16.59 -18.93 9.21
N THR A 429 15.97 -20.11 9.09
CA THR A 429 15.37 -20.60 7.84
C THR A 429 14.00 -21.20 8.06
N ASN A 430 13.13 -21.17 7.05
CA ASN A 430 11.79 -21.77 7.09
C ASN A 430 10.97 -21.27 8.30
N PHE A 431 10.87 -19.95 8.46
CA PHE A 431 10.29 -19.36 9.67
C PHE A 431 9.02 -18.57 9.40
N VAL A 432 8.13 -18.53 10.40
CA VAL A 432 6.86 -17.80 10.38
C VAL A 432 6.73 -16.95 11.64
N ILE A 433 6.56 -15.64 11.45
CA ILE A 433 6.29 -14.67 12.52
C ILE A 433 4.93 -14.04 12.23
N ARG A 434 3.90 -14.43 13.00
CA ARG A 434 2.53 -14.00 12.69
C ARG A 434 1.66 -13.60 13.87
N ASN A 435 0.75 -12.65 13.63
CA ASN A 435 -0.29 -12.27 14.59
C ASN A 435 0.27 -11.82 15.96
N ASN A 436 1.49 -11.29 16.01
CA ASN A 436 2.09 -10.83 17.25
C ASN A 436 1.77 -9.37 17.51
N ARG A 437 1.73 -8.99 18.78
CA ARG A 437 1.69 -7.59 19.21
C ARG A 437 3.01 -7.23 19.88
N VAL A 438 3.65 -6.15 19.46
CA VAL A 438 4.94 -5.72 19.99
C VAL A 438 4.87 -4.25 20.39
N PHE A 439 5.30 -3.96 21.61
CA PHE A 439 5.55 -2.61 22.10
C PHE A 439 7.03 -2.48 22.45
N TYR A 440 7.72 -1.54 21.81
CA TYR A 440 9.15 -1.35 22.00
C TYR A 440 9.57 0.13 21.88
N SER A 441 10.65 0.51 22.56
CA SER A 441 11.17 1.88 22.56
C SER A 441 12.40 2.08 21.66
N ALA A 442 13.33 1.12 21.66
CA ALA A 442 14.57 1.17 20.89
C ALA A 442 15.00 -0.24 20.40
N GLY A 443 15.97 -0.27 19.48
CA GLY A 443 16.43 -1.49 18.80
C GLY A 443 15.82 -1.67 17.40
N ARG A 444 15.94 -2.88 16.85
CA ARG A 444 15.37 -3.34 15.56
C ARG A 444 14.82 -4.77 15.69
N PHE A 445 14.42 -5.35 14.57
CA PHE A 445 14.11 -6.78 14.42
C PHE A 445 15.00 -7.37 13.33
N GLY A 446 15.78 -8.41 13.65
CA GLY A 446 16.80 -8.98 12.78
C GLY A 446 16.44 -10.30 12.16
N PHE A 447 16.59 -10.38 10.84
CA PHE A 447 16.47 -11.60 10.07
C PHE A 447 17.54 -11.64 8.97
N SER A 448 18.71 -11.05 9.21
CA SER A 448 19.78 -11.02 8.21
C SER A 448 20.36 -12.41 7.98
N ASN A 449 20.78 -12.69 6.75
CA ASN A 449 21.22 -14.00 6.29
C ASN A 449 20.15 -15.11 6.37
N SER A 450 18.87 -14.75 6.37
CA SER A 450 17.76 -15.72 6.47
C SER A 450 17.18 -16.14 5.12
N PHE A 451 16.51 -17.29 5.08
CA PHE A 451 15.96 -17.90 3.87
C PHE A 451 14.56 -18.47 4.13
N ASN A 452 13.63 -18.30 3.18
CA ASN A 452 12.24 -18.77 3.26
C ASN A 452 11.54 -18.30 4.56
N GLY A 453 11.23 -17.02 4.61
CA GLY A 453 10.74 -16.34 5.81
C GLY A 453 9.44 -15.60 5.59
N ILE A 454 8.47 -15.79 6.51
CA ILE A 454 7.17 -15.12 6.47
C ILE A 454 6.98 -14.28 7.71
N ILE A 455 6.72 -12.99 7.52
CA ILE A 455 6.44 -12.03 8.58
C ILE A 455 5.10 -11.35 8.25
N GLU A 456 4.04 -11.73 8.97
CA GLU A 456 2.71 -11.27 8.62
C GLU A 456 1.76 -10.93 9.76
N ASN A 457 0.82 -10.02 9.49
CA ASN A 457 -0.27 -9.69 10.41
C ASN A 457 0.21 -9.28 11.82
N ASN A 458 1.44 -8.79 11.95
CA ASN A 458 1.96 -8.31 13.22
C ASN A 458 1.56 -6.85 13.42
N HIS A 459 1.34 -6.47 14.68
CA HIS A 459 1.13 -5.09 15.10
C HIS A 459 2.31 -4.66 15.96
N ILE A 460 3.17 -3.81 15.40
CA ILE A 460 4.41 -3.36 16.01
C ILE A 460 4.32 -1.86 16.26
N THR A 461 4.23 -1.50 17.54
CA THR A 461 4.12 -0.11 17.98
C THR A 461 5.42 0.34 18.63
N ARG A 462 6.02 1.38 18.04
CA ARG A 462 7.21 2.04 18.58
C ARG A 462 6.82 3.18 19.51
N MET A 463 7.45 3.23 20.68
CA MET A 463 7.26 4.31 21.65
C MET A 463 8.16 5.51 21.32
N GLY A 464 7.56 6.57 20.79
CA GLY A 464 8.22 7.82 20.45
C GLY A 464 8.71 8.62 21.67
N ASP A 465 8.09 8.46 22.83
CA ASP A 465 8.49 9.17 24.05
C ASP A 465 9.78 8.63 24.68
N LEU A 466 10.16 7.39 24.33
CA LEU A 466 11.27 6.66 24.94
C LEU A 466 12.42 6.36 23.95
N GLN A 467 12.74 7.33 23.11
CA GLN A 467 13.78 7.19 22.09
C GLN A 467 15.20 7.13 22.70
N ALA A 468 16.03 6.21 22.21
CA ALA A 468 17.45 6.15 22.59
C ALA A 468 18.19 7.45 22.29
N PHE A 469 19.08 7.90 23.18
CA PHE A 469 19.87 9.12 22.96
C PHE A 469 21.00 8.96 21.92
N LYS A 470 21.48 7.73 21.70
CA LYS A 470 22.58 7.39 20.78
C LYS A 470 22.32 6.02 20.13
N GLY A 471 22.73 5.86 18.87
CA GLY A 471 22.80 4.61 18.08
C GLY A 471 21.53 4.25 17.28
N GLU A 472 21.63 3.20 16.45
CA GLU A 472 20.62 2.87 15.44
C GLU A 472 19.33 2.27 16.02
N THR A 473 18.16 2.77 15.59
CA THR A 473 16.83 2.29 16.01
C THR A 473 15.88 2.28 14.81
N GLY A 474 15.06 1.25 14.65
CA GLY A 474 14.19 1.08 13.48
C GLY A 474 13.23 -0.09 13.62
N GLY A 475 12.64 -0.51 12.51
CA GLY A 475 11.82 -1.72 12.40
C GLY A 475 12.66 -2.92 11.97
N PHE A 476 12.26 -3.60 10.90
CA PHE A 476 12.92 -4.79 10.39
C PHE A 476 14.24 -4.45 9.67
N ASN A 477 15.28 -5.20 9.98
CA ASN A 477 16.57 -5.20 9.30
C ASN A 477 16.86 -6.61 8.77
N ILE A 478 16.79 -6.77 7.46
CA ILE A 478 16.88 -8.07 6.81
C ILE A 478 17.82 -7.94 5.60
N ASP A 479 19.07 -8.29 5.84
CA ASP A 479 20.15 -8.20 4.86
C ASP A 479 20.55 -9.58 4.34
N PHE A 480 21.04 -9.64 3.10
CA PHE A 480 21.50 -10.88 2.46
C PHE A 480 20.49 -12.02 2.59
N SER A 481 19.23 -11.77 2.26
CA SER A 481 18.15 -12.76 2.41
C SER A 481 17.46 -13.08 1.09
N LYS A 482 16.92 -14.30 1.01
CA LYS A 482 16.16 -14.79 -0.13
C LYS A 482 14.81 -15.36 0.31
N ASP A 483 13.80 -15.24 -0.55
CA ASP A 483 12.47 -15.84 -0.35
C ASP A 483 11.78 -15.29 0.90
N MET A 484 11.64 -13.96 0.95
CA MET A 484 11.07 -13.24 2.09
C MET A 484 9.70 -12.66 1.75
N VAL A 485 8.71 -12.99 2.59
CA VAL A 485 7.34 -12.45 2.51
C VAL A 485 7.05 -11.59 3.73
N VAL A 486 6.87 -10.29 3.53
CA VAL A 486 6.50 -9.33 4.57
C VAL A 486 5.14 -8.75 4.22
N MET A 487 4.08 -9.20 4.88
CA MET A 487 2.71 -8.84 4.47
C MET A 487 1.75 -8.47 5.58
N ASN A 488 0.87 -7.49 5.30
CA ASN A 488 -0.24 -7.12 6.17
C ASN A 488 0.16 -6.73 7.61
N ASN A 489 1.39 -6.26 7.83
CA ASN A 489 1.83 -5.78 9.14
C ASN A 489 1.39 -4.33 9.34
N LEU A 490 1.03 -3.99 10.58
CA LEU A 490 0.84 -2.62 11.03
C LEU A 490 2.08 -2.20 11.84
N LEU A 491 2.79 -1.19 11.35
CA LEU A 491 3.94 -0.60 12.02
C LEU A 491 3.67 0.87 12.31
N ASP A 492 3.48 1.23 13.58
CA ASP A 492 3.11 2.58 13.98
C ASP A 492 3.97 3.14 15.12
N VAL A 493 3.87 4.45 15.31
CA VAL A 493 4.54 5.18 16.38
C VAL A 493 3.49 5.82 17.28
N GLU A 494 3.57 5.57 18.58
CA GLU A 494 2.80 6.25 19.60
C GLU A 494 3.67 7.28 20.35
N GLY A 495 3.07 8.39 20.76
CA GLY A 495 3.78 9.47 21.47
C GLY A 495 4.51 10.44 20.52
N ASP A 496 5.67 10.91 20.95
CA ASP A 496 6.48 11.88 20.21
C ASP A 496 6.92 11.38 18.83
N SER A 497 7.10 12.30 17.89
CA SER A 497 7.64 11.94 16.58
C SER A 497 9.06 11.37 16.71
N ILE A 498 9.34 10.29 15.98
CA ILE A 498 10.71 9.79 15.85
C ILE A 498 11.60 10.87 15.25
N VAL A 499 12.72 11.16 15.92
CA VAL A 499 13.67 12.19 15.50
C VAL A 499 14.55 11.70 14.35
N ASP A 500 14.87 12.62 13.43
CA ASP A 500 15.71 12.33 12.26
C ASP A 500 17.20 12.32 12.64
N ARG A 501 17.74 11.13 12.96
CA ARG A 501 19.15 10.93 13.34
C ARG A 501 19.80 9.77 12.59
N ASN A 502 19.47 9.59 11.32
CA ASN A 502 19.80 8.38 10.58
C ASN A 502 19.26 7.11 11.25
N MET A 503 18.02 7.21 11.74
CA MET A 503 17.29 6.17 12.46
C MET A 503 15.90 6.03 11.86
N GLY A 504 15.32 4.83 11.88
CA GLY A 504 13.89 4.64 11.76
C GLY A 504 13.39 4.07 10.44
N GLU A 505 14.22 3.38 9.65
CA GLU A 505 13.71 2.51 8.56
C GLU A 505 12.83 1.44 9.15
N THR A 506 11.62 1.34 8.60
CA THR A 506 10.59 0.45 9.15
C THR A 506 10.70 -0.94 8.54
N ILE A 507 10.93 -1.02 7.23
CA ILE A 507 11.30 -2.24 6.52
C ILE A 507 12.58 -1.94 5.75
N LEU A 508 13.68 -2.60 6.11
CA LEU A 508 15.01 -2.29 5.59
C LEU A 508 15.76 -3.51 5.10
N SER A 509 16.40 -3.35 3.94
CA SER A 509 17.57 -4.12 3.52
C SER A 509 18.73 -3.19 3.17
N GLN A 510 19.85 -3.32 3.87
CA GLN A 510 21.00 -2.42 3.84
C GLN A 510 22.33 -3.11 3.49
N GLY A 511 22.39 -4.45 3.35
CA GLY A 511 23.58 -5.32 3.17
C GLY A 511 24.73 -4.87 2.27
N GLY A 512 25.40 -3.76 2.60
CA GLY A 512 26.43 -3.10 1.80
C GLY A 512 27.86 -3.52 2.16
N ASN A 513 28.06 -4.73 2.65
CA ASN A 513 29.38 -5.20 3.07
C ASN A 513 30.27 -5.46 1.83
N PRO A 514 31.45 -4.81 1.71
CA PRO A 514 32.34 -4.98 0.55
C PRO A 514 33.07 -6.34 0.53
N ILE A 515 33.04 -7.12 1.61
CA ILE A 515 33.74 -8.43 1.67
C ILE A 515 33.22 -9.34 0.56
N GLY A 516 34.13 -9.80 -0.31
CA GLY A 516 33.82 -10.68 -1.44
C GLY A 516 33.24 -9.98 -2.67
N GLN A 517 33.16 -8.64 -2.67
CA GLN A 517 32.81 -7.88 -3.87
C GLN A 517 34.06 -7.53 -4.70
N SER A 518 33.88 -7.42 -6.00
CA SER A 518 34.91 -6.89 -6.91
C SER A 518 34.27 -6.29 -8.14
N LEU A 519 34.99 -5.38 -8.79
CA LEU A 519 34.64 -4.82 -10.08
C LEU A 519 35.84 -4.97 -11.01
N GLY A 520 35.58 -5.26 -12.28
CA GLY A 520 36.65 -5.47 -13.22
C GLY A 520 36.18 -5.53 -14.66
N ARG A 521 37.10 -5.94 -15.53
CA ARG A 521 36.88 -6.07 -16.96
C ARG A 521 37.20 -7.50 -17.34
N VAL A 522 36.34 -8.13 -18.12
CA VAL A 522 36.54 -9.52 -18.54
C VAL A 522 37.82 -9.61 -19.37
N GLU A 523 38.72 -10.53 -19.01
CA GLU A 523 39.88 -10.90 -19.85
C GLU A 523 39.47 -12.02 -20.82
N LYS A 524 38.80 -13.03 -20.30
CA LYS A 524 38.30 -14.17 -21.08
C LYS A 524 37.02 -14.71 -20.47
N ALA A 525 36.11 -15.20 -21.30
CA ALA A 525 34.94 -15.93 -20.84
C ALA A 525 34.71 -17.20 -21.67
N SER A 526 33.99 -18.14 -21.08
CA SER A 526 33.38 -19.27 -21.78
C SER A 526 31.88 -19.23 -21.57
N GLU A 527 31.16 -20.23 -22.06
CA GLU A 527 29.73 -20.39 -21.76
C GLU A 527 29.44 -20.44 -20.25
N PHE A 528 30.36 -20.99 -19.45
CA PHE A 528 30.17 -21.22 -18.00
C PHE A 528 31.23 -20.55 -17.11
N SER A 529 32.02 -19.61 -17.63
CA SER A 529 33.07 -18.96 -16.83
C SER A 529 33.41 -17.54 -17.23
N VAL A 530 33.96 -16.79 -16.28
CA VAL A 530 34.61 -15.49 -16.48
C VAL A 530 35.99 -15.53 -15.80
N THR A 531 37.00 -15.05 -16.50
CA THR A 531 38.39 -14.97 -16.03
C THR A 531 38.87 -13.53 -16.08
N ASP A 532 39.56 -13.11 -15.02
CA ASP A 532 40.27 -11.84 -14.92
C ASP A 532 41.51 -12.04 -14.02
N ARG A 533 42.72 -12.07 -14.62
CA ARG A 533 43.96 -12.31 -13.88
C ARG A 533 44.37 -11.17 -12.96
N THR A 534 43.72 -10.00 -13.05
CA THR A 534 43.97 -8.88 -12.14
C THR A 534 43.29 -9.06 -10.79
N GLN A 535 42.30 -9.96 -10.70
CA GLN A 535 41.54 -10.20 -9.48
C GLN A 535 42.13 -11.30 -8.59
N ASN A 536 41.62 -11.35 -7.37
CA ASN A 536 41.84 -12.44 -6.42
C ASN A 536 40.51 -12.84 -5.76
N TRP A 537 39.90 -13.91 -6.26
CA TRP A 537 38.59 -14.37 -5.79
C TRP A 537 38.63 -15.42 -4.69
N ASN A 538 39.72 -15.56 -3.94
CA ASN A 538 39.81 -16.57 -2.87
C ASN A 538 38.77 -16.41 -1.73
N GLN A 539 38.04 -15.30 -1.67
CA GLN A 539 37.05 -14.98 -0.63
C GLN A 539 35.66 -14.66 -1.21
N LEU A 540 35.05 -15.63 -1.91
CA LEU A 540 33.66 -15.53 -2.40
C LEU A 540 32.71 -16.44 -1.62
N ARG A 541 31.44 -16.02 -1.49
CA ARG A 541 30.38 -16.83 -0.86
C ARG A 541 29.79 -17.79 -1.90
N THR A 542 30.22 -19.04 -1.87
CA THR A 542 29.83 -20.08 -2.84
C THR A 542 28.99 -21.23 -2.25
N SER A 543 28.66 -21.16 -0.96
CA SER A 543 27.85 -22.15 -0.24
C SER A 543 26.59 -21.54 0.36
N ASP A 544 25.71 -22.43 0.86
CA ASP A 544 24.30 -22.39 1.35
C ASP A 544 23.88 -21.26 2.30
N LEU A 545 24.44 -20.07 2.14
CA LEU A 545 23.89 -18.84 2.69
C LEU A 545 22.69 -18.42 1.85
N SER A 546 21.68 -17.91 2.54
CA SER A 546 20.51 -17.20 2.01
C SER A 546 20.73 -16.40 0.72
N THR A 547 21.85 -15.71 0.53
CA THR A 547 22.29 -15.25 -0.81
C THR A 547 23.75 -15.60 -1.12
N CYS A 548 23.96 -16.29 -2.25
CA CYS A 548 25.29 -16.57 -2.79
C CYS A 548 25.87 -15.36 -3.54
N SER A 549 27.20 -15.33 -3.71
CA SER A 549 27.83 -14.31 -4.57
C SER A 549 27.42 -14.51 -6.03
N VAL A 550 27.22 -13.41 -6.74
CA VAL A 550 26.79 -13.38 -8.13
C VAL A 550 27.78 -12.60 -8.97
N VAL A 551 27.89 -12.93 -10.25
CA VAL A 551 28.59 -12.12 -11.24
C VAL A 551 27.57 -11.52 -12.21
N ALA A 552 27.63 -10.20 -12.38
CA ALA A 552 26.73 -9.44 -13.25
C ALA A 552 27.54 -8.63 -14.25
N ILE A 553 27.15 -8.67 -15.54
CA ILE A 553 27.77 -7.86 -16.58
C ILE A 553 27.04 -6.51 -16.62
N ILE A 554 27.77 -5.44 -16.34
CA ILE A 554 27.21 -4.09 -16.14
C ILE A 554 27.49 -3.14 -17.31
N LYS A 555 28.37 -3.51 -18.24
CA LYS A 555 28.67 -2.75 -19.46
C LYS A 555 29.26 -3.69 -20.52
N GLY A 556 29.13 -3.33 -21.80
CA GLY A 556 29.71 -4.08 -22.92
C GLY A 556 28.86 -5.27 -23.35
N LYS A 557 29.48 -6.23 -24.06
CA LYS A 557 28.78 -7.41 -24.57
C LYS A 557 28.16 -8.23 -23.43
N GLY A 558 26.86 -8.52 -23.55
CA GLY A 558 26.11 -9.27 -22.55
C GLY A 558 25.66 -8.48 -21.31
N ALA A 559 25.80 -7.15 -21.30
CA ALA A 559 25.35 -6.30 -20.19
C ALA A 559 23.86 -6.45 -19.88
N GLY A 560 23.53 -6.59 -18.59
CA GLY A 560 22.17 -6.89 -18.11
C GLY A 560 21.95 -8.36 -17.74
N GLN A 561 22.93 -9.24 -17.97
CA GLN A 561 22.88 -10.62 -17.50
C GLN A 561 23.66 -10.78 -16.19
N TRP A 562 23.14 -11.65 -15.31
CA TRP A 562 23.84 -12.08 -14.10
C TRP A 562 23.66 -13.57 -13.84
N ARG A 563 24.56 -14.16 -13.04
CA ARG A 563 24.57 -15.58 -12.70
C ARG A 563 25.06 -15.81 -11.27
N ARG A 564 24.52 -16.81 -10.58
CA ARG A 564 25.08 -17.26 -9.29
C ARG A 564 26.43 -17.95 -9.53
N ILE A 565 27.39 -17.67 -8.64
CA ILE A 565 28.72 -18.25 -8.68
C ILE A 565 28.68 -19.62 -8.00
N LYS A 566 28.99 -20.67 -8.75
CA LYS A 566 29.00 -22.05 -8.26
C LYS A 566 30.30 -22.41 -7.56
N LYS A 567 31.42 -21.93 -8.10
CA LYS A 567 32.77 -22.09 -7.55
C LYS A 567 33.71 -21.07 -8.18
N ASN A 568 34.89 -20.91 -7.61
CA ASN A 568 35.93 -20.05 -8.15
C ASN A 568 37.32 -20.59 -7.81
N ASP A 569 38.33 -20.07 -8.51
CA ASP A 569 39.72 -20.10 -8.09
C ASP A 569 40.20 -18.66 -7.90
N LYS A 570 41.51 -18.42 -7.87
CA LYS A 570 42.08 -17.08 -7.72
C LYS A 570 41.63 -16.11 -8.82
N HIS A 571 41.48 -16.56 -10.06
CA HIS A 571 41.34 -15.72 -11.26
C HIS A 571 40.14 -16.08 -12.15
N THR A 572 39.43 -17.17 -11.86
CA THR A 572 38.30 -17.67 -12.66
C THR A 572 37.10 -17.94 -11.77
N ILE A 573 35.93 -17.46 -12.22
CA ILE A 573 34.61 -17.75 -11.67
C ILE A 573 33.91 -18.74 -12.59
N TRP A 574 33.28 -19.76 -12.01
CA TRP A 574 32.35 -20.66 -12.71
C TRP A 574 30.93 -20.43 -12.22
N ILE A 575 30.00 -20.38 -13.17
CA ILE A 575 28.59 -19.98 -12.96
C ILE A 575 27.63 -21.16 -13.07
N GLU A 576 26.45 -21.04 -12.45
CA GLU A 576 25.47 -22.13 -12.35
C GLU A 576 24.78 -22.50 -13.68
N ARG A 577 24.67 -21.56 -14.62
CA ARG A 577 23.93 -21.71 -15.90
C ARG A 577 24.61 -20.90 -17.00
N PRO A 578 24.51 -21.30 -18.28
CA PRO A 578 25.29 -20.69 -19.36
C PRO A 578 24.94 -19.21 -19.57
N TRP A 579 25.88 -18.42 -20.07
CA TRP A 579 25.58 -17.08 -20.58
C TRP A 579 24.69 -17.17 -21.82
N ALA A 580 23.64 -16.36 -21.91
CA ALA A 580 22.87 -16.26 -23.15
C ALA A 580 23.73 -15.56 -24.23
N VAL A 581 24.47 -14.54 -23.81
CA VAL A 581 25.51 -13.89 -24.63
C VAL A 581 26.81 -13.92 -23.84
N ILE A 582 27.81 -14.64 -24.35
CA ILE A 582 29.12 -14.77 -23.71
C ILE A 582 29.79 -13.38 -23.69
N PRO A 583 30.16 -12.84 -22.51
CA PRO A 583 30.86 -11.57 -22.41
C PRO A 583 32.27 -11.68 -22.99
N ASP A 584 32.87 -10.56 -23.37
CA ASP A 584 34.23 -10.52 -23.92
C ASP A 584 35.02 -9.35 -23.33
N GLU A 585 36.18 -9.04 -23.89
CA GLU A 585 37.02 -7.94 -23.41
C GLU A 585 36.35 -6.57 -23.47
N SER A 586 35.19 -6.39 -24.13
CA SER A 586 34.40 -5.15 -24.03
C SER A 586 33.60 -5.04 -22.72
N SER A 587 33.49 -6.12 -21.97
CA SER A 587 32.54 -6.27 -20.86
C SER A 587 33.14 -5.88 -19.51
N ASN A 588 32.45 -4.98 -18.80
CA ASN A 588 32.71 -4.75 -17.38
C ASN A 588 31.75 -5.60 -16.55
N TYR A 589 32.24 -6.15 -15.44
CA TYR A 589 31.45 -6.95 -14.52
C TYR A 589 31.56 -6.43 -13.09
N VAL A 590 30.61 -6.85 -12.27
CA VAL A 590 30.68 -6.79 -10.82
C VAL A 590 30.44 -8.18 -10.25
N VAL A 591 31.21 -8.53 -9.22
CA VAL A 591 30.90 -9.60 -8.28
C VAL A 591 30.28 -8.97 -7.04
N THR A 592 29.07 -9.37 -6.69
CA THR A 592 28.32 -8.79 -5.56
C THR A 592 27.46 -9.84 -4.87
N ASN A 593 26.77 -9.45 -3.80
CA ASN A 593 25.76 -10.26 -3.13
C ASN A 593 24.45 -9.47 -3.10
N TRP A 594 23.35 -10.12 -3.45
CA TRP A 594 22.03 -9.53 -3.29
C TRP A 594 21.75 -9.32 -1.80
N SER A 595 21.39 -8.08 -1.43
CA SER A 595 20.91 -7.80 -0.07
C SER A 595 19.50 -8.36 0.13
N ALA A 596 18.68 -8.33 -0.92
CA ALA A 596 17.35 -8.92 -0.97
C ALA A 596 17.16 -9.59 -2.34
N GLU A 597 16.76 -10.85 -2.35
CA GLU A 597 16.47 -11.65 -3.55
C GLU A 597 15.09 -12.29 -3.38
N ASP A 598 14.20 -12.18 -4.37
CA ASP A 598 12.90 -12.88 -4.35
C ASP A 598 11.97 -12.45 -3.18
N TRP A 599 11.80 -11.14 -3.01
CA TRP A 599 10.98 -10.57 -1.92
C TRP A 599 9.55 -10.18 -2.35
N LEU A 600 8.61 -10.38 -1.44
CA LEU A 600 7.26 -9.82 -1.51
C LEU A 600 6.97 -8.96 -0.26
N VAL A 601 6.79 -7.65 -0.46
CA VAL A 601 6.36 -6.68 0.55
C VAL A 601 4.95 -6.21 0.20
N LYS A 602 3.91 -6.82 0.81
CA LYS A 602 2.51 -6.63 0.40
C LYS A 602 1.60 -6.09 1.50
N GLY A 603 0.82 -5.05 1.22
CA GLY A 603 -0.31 -4.70 2.10
C GLY A 603 0.06 -4.20 3.51
N ASN A 604 1.31 -3.81 3.75
CA ASN A 604 1.73 -3.29 5.05
C ASN A 604 1.25 -1.84 5.23
N ILE A 605 0.97 -1.47 6.48
CA ILE A 605 0.55 -0.13 6.87
C ILE A 605 1.62 0.47 7.79
N LEU A 606 2.24 1.56 7.36
CA LEU A 606 3.21 2.32 8.15
C LEU A 606 2.60 3.66 8.54
N LYS A 607 2.63 4.00 9.84
CA LYS A 607 2.10 5.27 10.35
C LYS A 607 3.12 6.01 11.20
N GLU A 608 3.36 7.28 10.89
CA GLU A 608 4.22 8.19 11.67
C GLU A 608 5.69 7.76 11.84
N ASN A 609 6.13 6.72 11.11
CA ASN A 609 7.51 6.25 11.14
C ASN A 609 8.45 7.29 10.53
N ASN A 610 9.72 7.29 10.96
CA ASN A 610 10.70 8.21 10.37
C ASN A 610 11.00 7.88 8.92
N ARG A 611 11.27 6.61 8.61
CA ARG A 611 11.56 6.12 7.25
C ARG A 611 10.62 4.97 6.88
N GLY A 612 10.26 4.88 5.60
CA GLY A 612 9.31 3.88 5.09
C GLY A 612 9.94 2.53 4.78
N ILE A 613 9.82 2.12 3.52
CA ILE A 613 10.31 0.84 2.97
C ILE A 613 11.57 1.11 2.14
N TRP A 614 12.72 0.66 2.63
CA TRP A 614 14.03 1.04 2.10
C TRP A 614 14.85 -0.19 1.72
N PHE A 615 15.14 -0.33 0.43
CA PHE A 615 16.15 -1.26 -0.09
C PHE A 615 17.40 -0.45 -0.41
N TYR A 616 18.19 -0.18 0.62
CA TYR A 616 19.25 0.82 0.62
C TYR A 616 20.53 0.39 -0.12
N CYS A 617 20.80 -0.92 -0.21
CA CYS A 617 22.01 -1.47 -0.85
C CYS A 617 21.68 -2.59 -1.84
N GLY A 618 20.71 -2.31 -2.72
CA GLY A 618 20.41 -3.18 -3.84
C GLY A 618 19.49 -4.37 -3.52
N GLY A 619 19.22 -5.15 -4.55
CA GLY A 619 18.39 -6.35 -4.52
C GLY A 619 17.94 -6.76 -5.92
N THR A 620 17.32 -7.94 -6.01
CA THR A 620 16.74 -8.42 -7.27
C THR A 620 15.41 -9.14 -7.07
N ASP A 621 14.52 -9.04 -8.05
CA ASP A 621 13.17 -9.63 -8.04
C ASP A 621 12.36 -9.29 -6.78
N ILE A 622 12.18 -7.98 -6.56
CA ILE A 622 11.46 -7.45 -5.40
C ILE A 622 10.09 -6.95 -5.86
N ALA A 623 9.02 -7.35 -5.18
CA ALA A 623 7.71 -6.71 -5.31
C ALA A 623 7.35 -5.95 -4.04
N ILE A 624 7.06 -4.66 -4.19
CA ILE A 624 6.52 -3.79 -3.14
C ILE A 624 5.13 -3.38 -3.61
N VAL A 625 4.10 -4.03 -3.08
CA VAL A 625 2.74 -3.94 -3.65
C VAL A 625 1.68 -3.60 -2.62
N GLU A 626 0.77 -2.69 -2.96
CA GLU A 626 -0.43 -2.39 -2.16
C GLU A 626 -0.13 -1.90 -0.72
N ASN A 627 1.04 -1.34 -0.45
CA ASN A 627 1.38 -0.82 0.89
C ASN A 627 0.85 0.61 1.08
N GLN A 628 0.53 0.96 2.34
CA GLN A 628 0.09 2.30 2.72
C GLN A 628 1.06 2.94 3.72
N LEU A 629 1.63 4.09 3.36
CA LEU A 629 2.58 4.85 4.18
C LEU A 629 1.96 6.20 4.52
N ASN A 630 1.55 6.40 5.77
CA ASN A 630 0.91 7.62 6.26
C ASN A 630 1.88 8.41 7.15
N ASN A 631 2.24 9.62 6.75
CA ASN A 631 3.21 10.49 7.44
C ASN A 631 4.54 9.79 7.77
N SER A 632 4.86 8.76 7.00
CA SER A 632 6.13 8.07 6.98
C SER A 632 6.83 8.46 5.68
N GLU A 633 8.17 8.58 5.66
CA GLU A 633 8.85 8.71 4.36
C GLU A 633 8.50 7.52 3.46
N GLY A 634 8.59 7.70 2.14
CA GLY A 634 8.08 6.71 1.22
C GLY A 634 9.02 5.53 0.93
N ILE A 635 9.03 5.11 -0.34
CA ILE A 635 9.72 3.88 -0.80
C ILE A 635 11.04 4.27 -1.46
N TYR A 636 12.14 3.64 -1.04
CA TYR A 636 13.47 4.00 -1.50
C TYR A 636 14.24 2.77 -2.00
N LEU A 637 14.37 2.64 -3.32
CA LEU A 637 15.21 1.65 -3.97
C LEU A 637 16.56 2.29 -4.31
N ARG A 638 17.65 1.76 -3.76
CA ARG A 638 18.99 2.30 -3.98
C ARG A 638 19.97 1.23 -4.43
N SER A 639 20.64 1.49 -5.56
CA SER A 639 21.90 0.87 -5.95
C SER A 639 23.06 1.81 -5.59
N ASP A 640 24.26 1.27 -5.39
CA ASP A 640 25.41 2.13 -5.06
C ASP A 640 26.78 1.64 -5.49
N GLN A 641 27.58 2.57 -6.01
CA GLN A 641 28.93 2.35 -6.52
C GLN A 641 29.96 3.05 -5.63
N ARG A 642 30.99 2.31 -5.23
CA ARG A 642 32.13 2.75 -4.43
C ARG A 642 33.41 2.04 -4.91
N VAL A 643 34.07 2.61 -5.92
CA VAL A 643 35.19 1.96 -6.62
C VAL A 643 36.40 1.75 -5.71
N GLU A 644 36.72 2.72 -4.85
CA GLU A 644 37.88 2.66 -3.92
C GLU A 644 37.88 1.41 -3.02
N VAL A 645 36.70 0.91 -2.66
CA VAL A 645 36.53 -0.27 -1.80
C VAL A 645 36.00 -1.49 -2.56
N GLY A 646 36.00 -1.44 -3.89
CA GLY A 646 35.56 -2.56 -4.74
C GLY A 646 34.08 -2.90 -4.64
N ARG A 647 33.23 -2.00 -4.14
CA ARG A 647 31.82 -2.25 -3.86
C ARG A 647 30.93 -1.68 -4.96
N TYR A 648 30.03 -2.50 -5.48
CA TYR A 648 28.94 -2.04 -6.32
C TYR A 648 27.69 -2.91 -6.08
N ASN A 649 26.72 -2.36 -5.36
CA ASN A 649 25.42 -3.01 -5.13
C ASN A 649 24.43 -2.64 -6.23
N LEU A 650 23.72 -3.65 -6.75
CA LEU A 650 22.81 -3.53 -7.89
C LEU A 650 21.35 -3.60 -7.46
N MET A 651 20.43 -2.93 -8.17
CA MET A 651 18.97 -3.00 -7.96
C MET A 651 18.26 -3.37 -9.26
N TRP A 652 17.94 -4.65 -9.46
CA TRP A 652 17.49 -5.19 -10.76
C TRP A 652 16.13 -5.88 -10.65
N ASN A 653 15.20 -5.58 -11.56
CA ASN A 653 13.89 -6.21 -11.68
C ASN A 653 13.02 -6.02 -10.42
N ALA A 654 12.76 -4.76 -10.04
CA ALA A 654 11.86 -4.43 -8.94
C ALA A 654 10.53 -3.89 -9.45
N VAL A 655 9.43 -4.37 -8.88
CA VAL A 655 8.06 -3.89 -9.13
C VAL A 655 7.54 -3.16 -7.91
N VAL A 656 7.19 -1.90 -8.08
CA VAL A 656 6.56 -1.06 -7.06
C VAL A 656 5.18 -0.69 -7.59
N GLU A 657 4.14 -1.37 -7.10
CA GLU A 657 2.79 -1.27 -7.67
C GLU A 657 1.70 -0.98 -6.64
N GLY A 658 0.80 -0.06 -6.96
CA GLY A 658 -0.44 0.14 -6.18
C GLY A 658 -0.21 0.66 -4.74
N ASN A 659 0.98 1.18 -4.43
CA ASN A 659 1.27 1.72 -3.11
C ASN A 659 0.70 3.14 -2.97
N THR A 660 0.35 3.51 -1.74
CA THR A 660 -0.17 4.84 -1.40
C THR A 660 0.74 5.49 -0.35
N VAL A 661 1.34 6.63 -0.68
CA VAL A 661 2.19 7.42 0.24
C VAL A 661 1.52 8.75 0.50
N ILE A 662 1.09 8.98 1.74
CA ILE A 662 0.31 10.16 2.14
C ILE A 662 1.12 11.00 3.13
N ARG A 663 1.21 12.29 2.86
CA ARG A 663 1.71 13.29 3.79
C ARG A 663 0.69 14.39 4.07
N THR A 664 0.23 14.40 5.31
CA THR A 664 -0.57 15.48 5.91
C THR A 664 0.24 16.32 6.90
N GLY A 665 1.36 15.78 7.43
CA GLY A 665 2.29 16.48 8.33
C GLY A 665 3.41 17.23 7.62
N LYS A 666 4.15 18.10 8.35
CA LYS A 666 5.24 18.95 7.80
C LYS A 666 6.66 18.36 7.93
N LYS A 667 6.83 17.11 8.35
CA LYS A 667 8.16 16.61 8.77
C LYS A 667 8.90 15.77 7.73
N ARG A 668 8.18 14.96 6.94
CA ARG A 668 8.78 13.83 6.18
C ARG A 668 8.32 13.83 4.73
N PRO A 669 9.21 13.74 3.74
CA PRO A 669 8.84 13.77 2.33
C PRO A 669 8.06 12.52 1.89
N ALA A 670 7.04 12.72 1.08
CA ALA A 670 6.34 11.65 0.37
C ALA A 670 7.02 11.39 -0.98
N ALA A 671 7.76 10.28 -1.11
CA ALA A 671 8.52 9.96 -2.33
C ALA A 671 8.57 8.46 -2.64
N ILE A 672 8.65 8.11 -3.92
CA ILE A 672 8.93 6.74 -4.38
C ILE A 672 10.12 6.82 -5.35
N CYS A 673 11.22 6.15 -5.02
CA CYS A 673 12.51 6.43 -5.64
C CYS A 673 13.22 5.19 -6.18
N SER A 674 13.81 5.32 -7.37
CA SER A 674 14.96 4.55 -7.85
C SER A 674 16.18 5.47 -7.90
N VAL A 675 17.21 5.16 -7.12
CA VAL A 675 18.44 5.96 -7.04
C VAL A 675 19.67 5.09 -7.23
N LEU A 676 20.56 5.50 -8.14
CA LEU A 676 21.93 5.01 -8.20
C LEU A 676 22.85 6.04 -7.57
N ALA A 677 23.42 5.72 -6.40
CA ALA A 677 24.34 6.62 -5.71
C ALA A 677 25.80 6.30 -6.07
N ILE A 678 26.56 7.31 -6.48
CA ILE A 678 27.98 7.20 -6.81
C ILE A 678 28.81 7.87 -5.70
N GLN A 679 29.88 7.23 -5.25
CA GLN A 679 30.80 7.82 -4.28
C GLN A 679 31.44 9.09 -4.87
N LYS A 680 31.73 10.06 -4.00
CA LYS A 680 32.43 11.29 -4.38
C LYS A 680 33.75 10.94 -5.09
N ASN A 681 33.98 11.55 -6.25
CA ASN A 681 35.13 11.37 -7.15
C ASN A 681 35.14 10.09 -8.02
N ASP A 682 34.17 9.18 -7.89
CA ASP A 682 34.06 8.04 -8.79
C ASP A 682 33.48 8.45 -10.15
N THR A 683 33.83 7.69 -11.20
CA THR A 683 33.15 7.72 -12.50
C THR A 683 32.20 6.53 -12.62
N LEU A 684 31.04 6.72 -13.24
CA LEU A 684 30.06 5.66 -13.41
C LEU A 684 30.62 4.54 -14.30
N THR A 685 30.65 3.31 -13.79
CA THR A 685 31.32 2.18 -14.46
C THR A 685 30.37 1.31 -15.31
N GLY A 686 29.07 1.34 -15.02
CA GLY A 686 28.05 0.56 -15.74
C GLY A 686 26.69 0.59 -15.05
N ILE A 687 25.80 -0.31 -15.47
CA ILE A 687 24.42 -0.46 -15.01
C ILE A 687 24.38 -0.81 -13.51
N GLY A 688 23.77 0.07 -12.72
CA GLY A 688 23.48 -0.14 -11.29
C GLY A 688 22.01 -0.50 -11.04
N SER A 689 21.09 0.08 -11.80
CA SER A 689 19.65 -0.26 -11.73
C SER A 689 19.10 -0.67 -13.10
N LEU A 690 18.26 -1.70 -13.13
CA LEU A 690 17.77 -2.30 -14.36
C LEU A 690 16.32 -2.76 -14.22
N GLY A 691 15.47 -2.44 -15.19
CA GLY A 691 14.12 -3.02 -15.30
C GLY A 691 13.20 -2.67 -14.12
N ILE A 692 13.21 -1.42 -13.67
CA ILE A 692 12.41 -0.97 -12.52
C ILE A 692 11.03 -0.53 -12.97
N GLU A 693 9.98 -1.03 -12.32
CA GLU A 693 8.60 -0.74 -12.65
C GLU A 693 7.92 0.01 -11.50
N PHE A 694 7.42 1.21 -11.78
CA PHE A 694 6.57 1.98 -10.88
C PHE A 694 5.18 2.05 -11.51
N ARG A 695 4.21 1.33 -10.97
CA ARG A 695 2.87 1.19 -11.58
C ARG A 695 1.76 1.60 -10.63
N ARG A 696 0.84 2.44 -11.09
CA ARG A 696 -0.43 2.72 -10.39
C ARG A 696 -0.25 3.14 -8.93
N ASN A 697 0.89 3.71 -8.56
CA ASN A 697 1.12 4.23 -7.22
C ASN A 697 0.43 5.59 -7.08
N THR A 698 0.16 5.97 -5.83
CA THR A 698 -0.41 7.28 -5.50
C THR A 698 0.45 7.96 -4.45
N ILE A 699 0.91 9.18 -4.74
CA ILE A 699 1.54 10.04 -3.74
C ILE A 699 0.67 11.28 -3.52
N ILE A 700 0.26 11.50 -2.27
CA ILE A 700 -0.50 12.65 -1.82
C ILE A 700 0.36 13.47 -0.89
N SER A 701 0.63 14.72 -1.27
CA SER A 701 1.41 15.64 -0.46
C SER A 701 0.62 16.89 -0.04
N SER A 702 1.27 17.77 0.72
CA SER A 702 0.80 19.10 1.10
C SER A 702 1.77 20.17 0.59
N ARG A 703 1.36 21.45 0.56
CA ARG A 703 2.30 22.55 0.26
C ARG A 703 2.60 23.38 1.52
N PRO A 704 3.85 23.87 1.71
CA PRO A 704 5.02 23.61 0.87
C PRO A 704 5.48 22.14 0.94
N ASN A 705 6.14 21.68 -0.13
CA ASN A 705 6.82 20.38 -0.11
C ASN A 705 8.02 20.44 0.85
N VAL A 706 8.42 19.28 1.37
CA VAL A 706 9.48 19.15 2.39
C VAL A 706 10.58 18.21 1.91
N SER A 707 11.72 18.26 2.59
CA SER A 707 12.89 17.43 2.28
C SER A 707 13.51 16.85 3.55
N SER A 708 14.28 15.78 3.37
CA SER A 708 15.09 15.11 4.39
C SER A 708 16.36 14.56 3.72
N PHE A 709 16.86 13.38 4.13
CA PHE A 709 17.77 12.58 3.30
C PHE A 709 17.24 12.38 1.87
N ILE A 710 15.91 12.36 1.69
CA ILE A 710 15.28 12.47 0.37
C ILE A 710 15.06 13.96 0.09
N PRO A 711 15.78 14.57 -0.88
CA PRO A 711 15.77 16.03 -1.09
C PRO A 711 14.44 16.65 -1.55
N GLY A 712 13.33 15.91 -1.61
CA GLY A 712 12.03 16.40 -2.05
C GLY A 712 10.99 15.27 -2.20
N GLU A 713 9.88 15.59 -2.85
CA GLU A 713 8.71 14.71 -2.98
C GLU A 713 8.51 14.24 -4.43
N GLY A 714 7.66 13.24 -4.65
CA GLY A 714 7.34 12.71 -5.98
C GLY A 714 8.05 11.41 -6.36
N TYR A 715 8.07 11.10 -7.66
CA TYR A 715 8.64 9.88 -8.23
C TYR A 715 10.05 10.11 -8.77
N TRP A 716 11.04 9.34 -8.32
CA TRP A 716 12.44 9.63 -8.60
C TRP A 716 13.09 8.54 -9.45
N ASN A 717 13.86 8.95 -10.45
CA ASN A 717 14.76 8.09 -11.21
C ASN A 717 16.08 8.84 -11.45
N GLU A 718 17.03 8.67 -10.54
CA GLU A 718 18.18 9.57 -10.43
C GLU A 718 19.49 8.82 -10.26
N VAL A 719 20.52 9.20 -11.04
CA VAL A 719 21.91 8.91 -10.72
C VAL A 719 22.48 10.09 -9.93
N ARG A 720 22.77 9.86 -8.64
CA ARG A 720 23.33 10.88 -7.74
C ARG A 720 24.85 10.86 -7.81
N SER A 721 25.43 11.96 -8.27
CA SER A 721 26.87 12.18 -8.39
C SER A 721 27.25 13.59 -7.89
N THR A 722 28.50 13.77 -7.49
CA THR A 722 29.06 15.09 -7.13
C THR A 722 29.47 15.93 -8.34
N THR A 723 29.62 15.34 -9.53
CA THR A 723 29.93 16.04 -10.78
C THR A 723 29.14 15.45 -11.96
N MET A 724 28.77 16.28 -12.94
CA MET A 724 28.06 15.84 -14.14
C MET A 724 28.93 14.99 -15.06
N ASP A 725 30.25 15.25 -15.08
CA ASP A 725 31.20 14.50 -15.91
C ASP A 725 31.35 13.04 -15.52
N ALA A 726 31.10 12.71 -14.25
CA ALA A 726 31.08 11.33 -13.78
C ALA A 726 30.01 10.46 -14.48
N LEU A 727 29.03 11.08 -15.15
CA LEU A 727 27.92 10.43 -15.82
C LEU A 727 28.10 10.33 -17.35
N ASN A 728 29.19 10.86 -17.91
CA ASN A 728 29.38 10.90 -19.36
C ASN A 728 29.65 9.50 -19.93
N HIS A 729 29.03 9.19 -21.07
CA HIS A 729 29.28 7.99 -21.89
C HIS A 729 28.94 6.62 -21.28
N VAL A 730 28.25 6.56 -20.13
CA VAL A 730 27.88 5.30 -19.47
C VAL A 730 26.42 5.32 -19.00
N LYS A 731 25.73 4.18 -19.16
CA LYS A 731 24.35 3.95 -18.72
C LYS A 731 24.36 3.35 -17.30
N GLY A 732 23.75 4.04 -16.33
CA GLY A 732 23.68 3.63 -14.92
C GLY A 732 22.31 3.10 -14.50
N ILE A 733 21.24 3.75 -14.96
CA ILE A 733 19.87 3.26 -14.79
C ILE A 733 19.28 2.98 -16.18
N VAL A 734 18.78 1.76 -16.38
CA VAL A 734 18.26 1.29 -17.69
C VAL A 734 16.85 0.74 -17.54
N GLY A 735 15.92 1.19 -18.37
CA GLY A 735 14.61 0.55 -18.54
C GLY A 735 13.63 0.79 -17.39
N THR A 736 13.57 2.01 -16.85
CA THR A 736 12.58 2.38 -15.83
C THR A 736 11.23 2.70 -16.47
N VAL A 737 10.15 2.03 -16.04
CA VAL A 737 8.78 2.30 -16.50
C VAL A 737 7.97 2.90 -15.36
N PHE A 738 7.49 4.14 -15.54
CA PHE A 738 6.43 4.75 -14.73
C PHE A 738 5.12 4.62 -15.50
N ASP A 739 4.15 3.86 -15.03
CA ASP A 739 2.87 3.63 -15.73
C ASP A 739 1.66 3.92 -14.83
N GLY A 740 0.85 4.91 -15.21
CA GLY A 740 -0.41 5.23 -14.52
C GLY A 740 -0.25 5.73 -13.08
N ASN A 741 0.91 6.27 -12.71
CA ASN A 741 1.13 6.80 -11.37
C ASN A 741 0.43 8.14 -11.16
N THR A 742 -0.04 8.37 -9.92
CA THR A 742 -0.75 9.58 -9.51
C THR A 742 0.11 10.44 -8.57
N SER A 743 0.13 11.75 -8.83
CA SER A 743 0.84 12.75 -8.00
C SER A 743 -0.11 13.90 -7.61
N ILE A 744 -0.22 14.22 -6.32
CA ILE A 744 -1.14 15.26 -5.82
C ILE A 744 -0.39 16.28 -4.95
N ASN A 745 -0.53 17.58 -5.26
CA ASN A 745 0.03 18.73 -4.53
C ASN A 745 1.57 18.75 -4.43
N MET A 746 2.24 18.63 -5.56
CA MET A 746 3.71 18.58 -5.62
C MET A 746 4.30 19.73 -6.44
N ASP A 747 5.57 20.05 -6.21
CA ASP A 747 6.32 20.99 -7.03
C ASP A 747 6.74 20.31 -8.34
N TYR A 748 7.26 19.09 -8.25
CA TYR A 748 7.59 18.21 -9.37
C TYR A 748 6.95 16.84 -9.16
N ALA A 749 6.25 16.30 -10.17
CA ALA A 749 5.73 14.94 -10.10
C ALA A 749 6.84 13.89 -10.25
N TYR A 750 7.76 14.12 -11.19
CA TYR A 750 8.88 13.23 -11.48
C TYR A 750 10.22 13.98 -11.40
N ARG A 751 11.17 13.38 -10.69
CA ARG A 751 12.55 13.86 -10.57
C ARG A 751 13.49 12.92 -11.30
N LEU A 752 14.07 13.41 -12.39
CA LEU A 752 14.90 12.64 -13.32
C LEU A 752 16.31 13.22 -13.42
N SER A 753 17.29 12.36 -13.63
CA SER A 753 18.64 12.78 -14.07
C SER A 753 18.70 12.98 -15.58
N GLU A 754 19.41 14.02 -16.01
CA GLU A 754 19.66 14.31 -17.43
C GLU A 754 20.64 13.31 -18.08
N ARG A 755 21.60 12.79 -17.31
CA ARG A 755 22.65 11.85 -17.75
C ARG A 755 22.68 10.60 -16.87
N GLY A 756 23.32 9.54 -17.36
CA GLY A 756 23.44 8.27 -16.66
C GLY A 756 22.16 7.42 -16.60
N VAL A 757 21.06 7.90 -17.17
CA VAL A 757 19.78 7.18 -17.28
C VAL A 757 19.49 6.94 -18.76
N THR A 758 18.88 5.81 -19.12
CA THR A 758 18.36 5.52 -20.47
C THR A 758 17.05 4.73 -20.40
N GLN A 759 16.26 4.78 -21.47
CA GLN A 759 15.01 4.04 -21.62
C GLN A 759 14.06 4.25 -20.43
N THR A 760 13.98 5.47 -19.93
CA THR A 760 12.97 5.83 -18.92
C THR A 760 11.69 6.24 -19.63
N VAL A 761 10.58 5.58 -19.31
CA VAL A 761 9.27 5.91 -19.86
C VAL A 761 8.38 6.41 -18.74
N ILE A 762 7.77 7.58 -18.94
CA ILE A 762 6.64 8.07 -18.14
C ILE A 762 5.41 7.92 -19.00
N LYS A 763 4.54 6.99 -18.64
CA LYS A 763 3.34 6.65 -19.37
C LYS A 763 2.09 6.99 -18.58
N ASP A 764 1.19 7.71 -19.25
CA ASP A 764 -0.13 8.09 -18.73
C ASP A 764 -0.10 8.63 -17.28
N PRO A 765 0.79 9.61 -16.96
CA PRO A 765 0.87 10.16 -15.61
C PRO A 765 -0.41 10.93 -15.23
N MET A 766 -0.85 10.81 -13.98
CA MET A 766 -2.04 11.48 -13.44
C MET A 766 -1.67 12.51 -12.38
N ASP A 767 -1.38 13.74 -12.81
CA ASP A 767 -0.93 14.80 -11.91
C ASP A 767 -2.04 15.81 -11.58
N LYS A 768 -2.29 16.05 -10.29
CA LYS A 768 -3.25 17.04 -9.79
C LYS A 768 -2.54 18.08 -8.95
N ASN A 769 -2.61 19.35 -9.38
CA ASN A 769 -1.93 20.47 -8.71
C ASN A 769 -0.41 20.23 -8.56
N ALA A 770 0.23 19.70 -9.62
CA ALA A 770 1.68 19.62 -9.73
C ALA A 770 2.22 20.90 -10.39
N GLY A 771 3.31 21.47 -9.86
CA GLY A 771 3.94 22.68 -10.42
C GLY A 771 4.50 22.43 -11.82
N ARG A 772 5.30 21.38 -11.96
CA ARG A 772 5.74 20.81 -13.24
C ARG A 772 5.65 19.29 -13.21
N LEU A 773 5.50 18.69 -14.40
CA LEU A 773 5.57 17.23 -14.53
C LEU A 773 6.97 16.73 -14.13
N THR A 774 8.01 17.34 -14.71
CA THR A 774 9.40 16.92 -14.53
C THR A 774 10.30 18.10 -14.13
N ASN A 775 11.41 17.81 -13.46
CA ASN A 775 12.48 18.78 -13.19
C ASN A 775 13.37 19.09 -14.43
N ILE A 776 13.35 18.23 -15.44
CA ILE A 776 14.08 18.39 -16.71
C ILE A 776 13.12 18.62 -17.88
N ILE A 777 13.60 19.17 -19.00
CA ILE A 777 12.81 19.28 -20.24
C ILE A 777 12.86 17.93 -20.99
N ILE A 778 11.71 17.46 -21.48
CA ILE A 778 11.62 16.25 -22.30
C ILE A 778 11.61 16.67 -23.78
N GLU A 779 12.69 16.41 -24.50
CA GLU A 779 12.85 16.69 -25.93
C GLU A 779 13.11 15.39 -26.73
N ASP A 780 12.90 15.45 -28.05
CA ASP A 780 13.23 14.34 -28.94
C ASP A 780 14.73 14.04 -28.87
N GLY A 781 15.08 12.77 -28.63
CA GLY A 781 16.47 12.34 -28.35
C GLY A 781 16.82 12.12 -26.88
N ASN A 782 16.06 12.65 -25.91
CA ASN A 782 16.30 12.39 -24.48
C ASN A 782 16.12 10.93 -24.06
N SER A 783 16.86 10.53 -23.02
CA SER A 783 16.79 9.22 -22.35
C SER A 783 15.48 8.96 -21.61
N ALA A 784 14.71 10.01 -21.33
CA ALA A 784 13.37 9.94 -20.75
C ALA A 784 12.32 10.31 -21.80
N ARG A 785 11.23 9.53 -21.87
CA ARG A 785 10.13 9.71 -22.83
C ARG A 785 8.81 9.85 -22.08
N LEU A 786 8.09 10.93 -22.35
CA LEU A 786 6.68 11.04 -21.97
C LEU A 786 5.83 10.38 -23.06
N PHE A 787 5.12 9.33 -22.69
CA PHE A 787 4.18 8.65 -23.57
C PHE A 787 2.76 8.82 -23.03
N LYS A 788 1.84 9.15 -23.92
CA LYS A 788 0.41 9.16 -23.63
C LYS A 788 -0.26 8.24 -24.64
N THR A 789 -0.93 7.20 -24.16
CA THR A 789 -1.52 6.14 -25.01
C THR A 789 -2.53 6.69 -26.02
N SER A 790 -3.06 7.87 -25.74
CA SER A 790 -3.84 8.67 -26.65
C SER A 790 -3.81 10.11 -26.14
N GLU A 791 -3.90 11.09 -27.03
CA GLU A 791 -4.74 12.26 -26.71
C GLU A 791 -6.21 11.80 -26.66
N VAL A 792 -6.52 10.79 -25.85
CA VAL A 792 -7.61 11.03 -24.94
C VAL A 792 -7.00 12.11 -24.05
N LYS A 793 -7.19 13.37 -24.48
CA LYS A 793 -7.77 14.29 -23.52
C LYS A 793 -8.86 13.43 -22.92
N GLU A 794 -8.65 12.97 -21.71
CA GLU A 794 -9.76 12.52 -20.92
C GLU A 794 -10.55 13.80 -20.74
N VAL A 795 -11.33 14.08 -21.79
CA VAL A 795 -12.32 15.10 -21.84
C VAL A 795 -13.23 14.55 -20.79
N ASP A 796 -13.13 15.16 -19.61
CA ASP A 796 -14.14 15.05 -18.58
C ASP A 796 -15.47 14.87 -19.31
N PRO A 797 -16.21 13.79 -19.09
CA PRO A 797 -17.37 13.49 -19.94
C PRO A 797 -18.42 14.62 -19.86
N PHE A 798 -18.28 15.54 -18.88
CA PHE A 798 -19.03 16.78 -18.77
C PHE A 798 -18.42 18.00 -19.50
N ALA A 799 -17.14 17.99 -19.87
CA ALA A 799 -16.45 19.11 -20.54
C ALA A 799 -17.13 19.61 -21.82
N PRO A 800 -17.75 18.78 -22.69
CA PRO A 800 -18.49 19.29 -23.84
C PRO A 800 -19.68 20.20 -23.47
N TYR A 801 -20.16 20.10 -22.22
CA TYR A 801 -21.33 20.77 -21.68
C TYR A 801 -20.97 21.92 -20.71
N LEU A 802 -19.71 22.03 -20.28
CA LEU A 802 -19.27 23.13 -19.41
C LEU A 802 -19.41 24.49 -20.12
N GLY A 803 -20.04 25.44 -19.43
CA GLY A 803 -20.31 26.79 -19.91
C GLY A 803 -21.41 26.91 -20.96
N LYS A 804 -22.13 25.83 -21.28
CA LYS A 804 -23.16 25.81 -22.32
C LYS A 804 -24.53 25.59 -21.71
N SER A 805 -25.43 26.51 -21.95
CA SER A 805 -26.85 26.32 -21.66
C SER A 805 -27.49 25.33 -22.63
N PRO A 806 -28.47 24.53 -22.17
CA PRO A 806 -29.17 23.58 -23.03
C PRO A 806 -30.10 24.27 -24.03
N SER A 807 -30.38 23.60 -25.15
CA SER A 807 -31.37 24.10 -26.11
C SER A 807 -32.79 23.80 -25.63
N LEU A 808 -33.67 24.80 -25.65
CA LEU A 808 -35.07 24.63 -25.31
C LEU A 808 -35.77 23.77 -26.38
N HIS A 809 -36.43 22.70 -25.95
CA HIS A 809 -37.27 21.85 -26.80
C HIS A 809 -38.70 22.40 -26.88
N MET A 810 -39.27 22.80 -25.74
CA MET A 810 -40.64 23.28 -25.65
C MET A 810 -40.84 24.19 -24.45
N HIS A 811 -41.71 25.19 -24.61
CA HIS A 811 -42.25 25.98 -23.52
C HIS A 811 -43.66 25.46 -23.17
N LEU A 812 -43.84 24.95 -21.96
CA LEU A 812 -45.10 24.33 -21.51
C LEU A 812 -46.11 25.36 -20.98
N GLY A 813 -45.68 26.60 -20.75
CA GLY A 813 -46.53 27.72 -20.32
C GLY A 813 -45.89 28.53 -19.20
N SER A 814 -46.40 29.75 -19.01
CA SER A 814 -46.01 30.65 -17.92
C SER A 814 -47.21 30.87 -16.99
N GLU A 815 -46.98 30.84 -15.68
CA GLU A 815 -47.99 31.17 -14.68
C GLU A 815 -47.49 32.31 -13.77
N VAL A 816 -48.39 33.23 -13.41
CA VAL A 816 -48.12 34.32 -12.45
C VAL A 816 -48.88 34.00 -11.17
N GLN A 817 -48.17 33.90 -10.05
CA GLN A 817 -48.76 33.59 -8.75
C GLN A 817 -47.98 34.28 -7.64
N ASN A 818 -48.68 35.00 -6.76
CA ASN A 818 -48.11 35.62 -5.55
C ASN A 818 -46.85 36.48 -5.81
N GLY A 819 -46.85 37.28 -6.88
CA GLY A 819 -45.72 38.15 -7.24
C GLY A 819 -44.51 37.40 -7.83
N VAL A 820 -44.70 36.17 -8.30
CA VAL A 820 -43.69 35.33 -8.95
C VAL A 820 -44.20 34.88 -10.32
N ILE A 821 -43.33 34.94 -11.32
CA ILE A 821 -43.54 34.37 -12.67
C ILE A 821 -42.83 33.03 -12.73
N ILE A 822 -43.47 32.03 -13.33
CA ILE A 822 -42.96 30.67 -13.41
C ILE A 822 -43.10 30.15 -14.82
N ASP A 823 -41.95 29.95 -15.46
CA ASP A 823 -41.87 29.38 -16.80
C ASP A 823 -41.58 27.88 -16.67
N LYS A 824 -42.45 27.06 -17.24
CA LYS A 824 -42.25 25.60 -17.32
C LYS A 824 -41.71 25.28 -18.70
N VAL A 825 -40.54 24.68 -18.76
CA VAL A 825 -39.84 24.38 -20.01
C VAL A 825 -39.34 22.94 -20.04
N VAL A 826 -39.10 22.43 -21.24
CA VAL A 826 -38.39 21.18 -21.48
C VAL A 826 -37.20 21.49 -22.36
N PHE A 827 -36.00 21.05 -21.97
CA PHE A 827 -34.78 21.24 -22.74
C PHE A 827 -34.19 19.91 -23.21
N ASN A 828 -33.39 19.97 -24.28
CA ASN A 828 -32.62 18.84 -24.77
C ASN A 828 -31.30 18.74 -23.99
N SER A 829 -31.06 17.59 -23.36
CA SER A 829 -29.89 17.34 -22.52
C SER A 829 -28.73 16.74 -23.31
N ARG A 830 -28.85 15.47 -23.72
CA ARG A 830 -27.88 14.80 -24.61
C ARG A 830 -28.55 13.88 -25.60
N GLU A 831 -27.87 13.66 -26.72
CA GLU A 831 -28.27 12.67 -27.72
C GLU A 831 -27.92 11.24 -27.29
N TYR A 832 -28.75 10.28 -27.69
CA TYR A 832 -28.54 8.85 -27.49
C TYR A 832 -29.06 8.06 -28.70
N LYS A 833 -28.49 6.88 -28.93
CA LYS A 833 -28.90 5.99 -30.03
C LYS A 833 -30.10 5.14 -29.62
N THR A 834 -31.04 4.99 -30.55
CA THR A 834 -32.19 4.10 -30.50
C THR A 834 -32.15 3.12 -31.67
N ASN A 835 -33.02 2.10 -31.66
CA ASN A 835 -33.13 1.15 -32.76
C ASN A 835 -33.62 1.80 -34.08
N THR A 836 -34.12 3.04 -34.02
CA THR A 836 -34.70 3.78 -35.16
C THR A 836 -33.92 5.03 -35.56
N GLY A 837 -32.79 5.34 -34.89
CA GLY A 837 -31.99 6.55 -35.15
C GLY A 837 -31.41 7.20 -33.89
N ILE A 838 -31.06 8.49 -33.97
CA ILE A 838 -30.60 9.30 -32.82
C ILE A 838 -31.82 10.03 -32.24
N ASP A 839 -31.99 9.99 -30.91
CA ASP A 839 -32.98 10.78 -30.16
C ASP A 839 -32.26 11.60 -29.07
N SER A 840 -32.96 12.54 -28.44
CA SER A 840 -32.44 13.41 -27.39
C SER A 840 -33.13 13.16 -26.06
N THR A 841 -32.35 13.14 -24.97
CA THR A 841 -32.87 13.12 -23.60
C THR A 841 -33.53 14.48 -23.33
N LYS A 842 -34.80 14.47 -22.93
CA LYS A 842 -35.61 15.65 -22.65
C LYS A 842 -35.79 15.79 -21.16
N ILE A 843 -35.46 16.96 -20.63
CA ILE A 843 -35.48 17.25 -19.20
C ILE A 843 -36.42 18.42 -18.95
N PHE A 844 -37.39 18.20 -18.06
CA PHE A 844 -38.24 19.26 -17.54
C PHE A 844 -37.45 20.19 -16.60
N ALA A 845 -37.72 21.48 -16.70
CA ALA A 845 -37.23 22.49 -15.78
C ALA A 845 -38.32 23.53 -15.49
N ALA A 846 -38.29 24.08 -14.29
CA ALA A 846 -39.08 25.25 -13.93
C ALA A 846 -38.16 26.43 -13.58
N ILE A 847 -38.45 27.58 -14.16
CA ILE A 847 -37.75 28.85 -13.91
C ILE A 847 -38.70 29.77 -13.15
N ALA A 848 -38.45 29.98 -11.86
CA ALA A 848 -39.23 30.87 -11.02
C ALA A 848 -38.48 32.19 -10.80
N ARG A 849 -39.15 33.32 -10.98
CA ARG A 849 -38.54 34.66 -10.87
C ARG A 849 -39.49 35.68 -10.24
N PRO A 850 -38.99 36.74 -9.58
CA PRO A 850 -39.85 37.82 -9.10
C PRO A 850 -40.58 38.50 -10.25
N GLU A 851 -41.86 38.83 -10.07
CA GLU A 851 -42.64 39.58 -11.08
C GLU A 851 -42.13 41.02 -11.24
N ARG A 852 -41.57 41.59 -10.16
CA ARG A 852 -41.00 42.93 -10.19
C ARG A 852 -39.79 42.95 -11.15
N PRO A 853 -39.72 43.92 -12.09
CA PRO A 853 -38.55 44.07 -12.95
C PRO A 853 -37.28 44.34 -12.15
N GLY A 854 -36.19 43.66 -12.50
CA GLY A 854 -34.89 43.83 -11.85
C GLY A 854 -33.91 42.73 -12.25
N ARG A 855 -32.69 42.81 -11.71
CA ARG A 855 -31.72 41.72 -11.74
C ARG A 855 -31.57 41.13 -10.35
N TYR A 856 -31.52 39.81 -10.27
CA TYR A 856 -31.55 39.06 -9.02
C TYR A 856 -30.41 38.02 -8.98
N PRO A 857 -29.93 37.64 -7.80
CA PRO A 857 -29.07 36.47 -7.68
C PRO A 857 -29.79 35.19 -8.13
N GLY A 858 -29.03 34.22 -8.62
CA GLY A 858 -29.55 32.94 -9.10
C GLY A 858 -29.43 31.83 -8.05
N LEU A 859 -30.37 30.88 -8.03
CA LEU A 859 -30.24 29.62 -7.30
C LEU A 859 -30.59 28.42 -8.18
N LEU A 860 -29.73 27.41 -8.16
CA LEU A 860 -30.05 26.07 -8.67
C LEU A 860 -30.49 25.19 -7.51
N VAL A 861 -31.71 24.66 -7.60
CA VAL A 861 -32.33 23.80 -6.58
C VAL A 861 -32.41 22.37 -7.10
N LEU A 862 -31.74 21.45 -6.40
CA LEU A 862 -31.56 20.04 -6.78
C LEU A 862 -32.27 19.11 -5.80
N HIS A 863 -33.04 18.16 -6.32
CA HIS A 863 -33.98 17.38 -5.51
C HIS A 863 -33.36 16.12 -4.88
N GLY A 864 -34.01 15.59 -3.84
CA GLY A 864 -33.61 14.35 -3.16
C GLY A 864 -33.94 13.09 -3.96
N GLY A 865 -33.41 11.95 -3.52
CA GLY A 865 -33.66 10.66 -4.17
C GLY A 865 -35.15 10.30 -4.21
N GLY A 866 -35.64 9.88 -5.37
CA GLY A 866 -37.04 9.50 -5.62
C GLY A 866 -37.98 10.68 -5.92
N GLY A 867 -37.47 11.92 -5.88
CA GLY A 867 -38.23 13.13 -6.18
C GLY A 867 -38.36 13.46 -7.67
N ALA A 868 -38.61 14.74 -7.95
CA ALA A 868 -38.64 15.42 -9.25
C ALA A 868 -38.40 16.93 -9.01
N ALA A 869 -38.32 17.74 -10.06
CA ALA A 869 -38.10 19.19 -10.00
C ALA A 869 -38.98 19.89 -8.94
N GLU A 870 -38.38 20.58 -7.97
CA GLU A 870 -39.07 21.14 -6.80
C GLU A 870 -39.69 22.52 -7.07
N VAL A 871 -40.70 22.56 -7.95
CA VAL A 871 -41.31 23.81 -8.45
C VAL A 871 -41.77 24.73 -7.31
N GLU A 872 -42.51 24.20 -6.33
CA GLU A 872 -43.00 25.00 -5.18
C GLU A 872 -41.86 25.59 -4.34
N LYS A 873 -40.71 24.92 -4.27
CA LYS A 873 -39.53 25.47 -3.60
C LYS A 873 -38.93 26.62 -4.39
N ALA A 874 -38.84 26.47 -5.71
CA ALA A 874 -38.40 27.54 -6.60
C ALA A 874 -39.29 28.78 -6.47
N LYS A 875 -40.62 28.61 -6.39
CA LYS A 875 -41.57 29.71 -6.12
C LYS A 875 -41.21 30.47 -4.85
N LYS A 876 -40.97 29.74 -3.75
CA LYS A 876 -40.66 30.36 -2.45
C LYS A 876 -39.35 31.14 -2.49
N TRP A 877 -38.29 30.60 -3.09
CA TRP A 877 -37.06 31.36 -3.29
C TRP A 877 -37.27 32.60 -4.16
N ALA A 878 -38.11 32.53 -5.19
CA ALA A 878 -38.42 33.69 -6.02
C ALA A 878 -39.12 34.81 -5.24
N THR A 879 -40.03 34.49 -4.30
CA THR A 879 -40.60 35.51 -3.40
C THR A 879 -39.53 36.20 -2.52
N LYS A 880 -38.36 35.58 -2.35
CA LYS A 880 -37.20 36.12 -1.62
C LYS A 880 -36.22 36.91 -2.51
N GLY A 881 -36.59 37.19 -3.77
CA GLY A 881 -35.76 37.96 -4.69
C GLY A 881 -34.61 37.17 -5.28
N TYR A 882 -34.87 35.93 -5.70
CA TYR A 882 -33.95 35.08 -6.46
C TYR A 882 -34.61 34.64 -7.78
N VAL A 883 -33.83 34.48 -8.83
CA VAL A 883 -34.26 33.67 -9.98
C VAL A 883 -33.81 32.24 -9.72
N VAL A 884 -34.72 31.29 -9.83
CA VAL A 884 -34.47 29.90 -9.44
C VAL A 884 -34.76 28.95 -10.59
N VAL A 885 -33.82 28.05 -10.85
CA VAL A 885 -34.02 26.91 -11.74
C VAL A 885 -34.04 25.63 -10.90
N THR A 886 -35.00 24.78 -11.18
CA THR A 886 -35.05 23.38 -10.71
C THR A 886 -35.33 22.49 -11.91
N VAL A 887 -34.73 21.30 -11.93
CA VAL A 887 -34.76 20.37 -13.05
C VAL A 887 -35.20 19.00 -12.57
N ASP A 888 -35.58 18.11 -13.49
CA ASP A 888 -35.64 16.67 -13.19
C ASP A 888 -34.24 16.07 -13.37
N GLU A 889 -33.74 15.32 -12.38
CA GLU A 889 -32.43 14.66 -12.44
C GLU A 889 -32.58 13.14 -12.70
N PRO A 890 -32.35 12.64 -13.93
CA PRO A 890 -32.42 11.22 -14.25
C PRO A 890 -31.60 10.34 -13.29
N GLY A 891 -32.10 9.18 -12.87
CA GLY A 891 -31.39 8.28 -11.93
C GLY A 891 -31.43 8.71 -10.45
N VAL A 892 -31.73 9.98 -10.19
CA VAL A 892 -32.09 10.52 -8.88
C VAL A 892 -33.61 10.65 -8.74
N ALA A 893 -34.31 10.96 -9.83
CA ALA A 893 -35.77 11.04 -9.86
C ALA A 893 -36.42 9.65 -9.90
N ASN A 894 -37.63 9.55 -9.35
CA ASN A 894 -38.50 8.43 -9.69
C ASN A 894 -39.20 8.75 -11.01
N THR A 895 -39.17 7.82 -11.97
CA THR A 895 -39.75 7.99 -13.31
C THR A 895 -41.24 8.33 -13.25
N ASP A 896 -41.97 7.79 -12.27
CA ASP A 896 -43.39 8.06 -12.03
C ASP A 896 -43.69 9.55 -11.72
N ASN A 897 -42.70 10.29 -11.21
CA ASN A 897 -42.84 11.70 -10.82
C ASN A 897 -42.43 12.68 -11.93
N THR A 898 -42.00 12.17 -13.10
CA THR A 898 -41.37 12.99 -14.16
C THR A 898 -42.14 12.92 -15.49
N PRO A 899 -43.43 13.33 -15.53
CA PRO A 899 -44.30 13.13 -16.70
C PRO A 899 -43.84 13.88 -17.95
N ASN A 900 -43.01 14.91 -17.78
CA ASN A 900 -42.53 15.78 -18.86
C ASN A 900 -41.07 15.50 -19.28
N SER A 901 -40.41 14.53 -18.64
CA SER A 901 -39.03 14.14 -18.94
C SER A 901 -38.97 12.78 -19.65
N LYS A 902 -38.06 12.63 -20.61
CA LYS A 902 -37.94 11.42 -21.44
C LYS A 902 -36.49 11.11 -21.80
N GLY A 903 -36.09 9.84 -21.76
CA GLY A 903 -34.77 9.35 -22.12
C GLY A 903 -34.62 7.84 -21.86
N PRO A 904 -33.40 7.29 -21.98
CA PRO A 904 -33.12 5.86 -21.78
C PRO A 904 -33.53 5.33 -20.40
N TRP A 905 -33.49 6.21 -19.40
CA TRP A 905 -33.73 5.87 -18.00
C TRP A 905 -35.22 5.65 -17.66
N ASN A 906 -36.17 6.08 -18.50
CA ASN A 906 -37.61 5.94 -18.21
C ASN A 906 -38.08 4.49 -18.05
N ASN A 907 -37.35 3.53 -18.61
CA ASN A 907 -37.66 2.09 -18.51
C ASN A 907 -36.98 1.40 -17.32
N LEU A 908 -36.21 2.13 -16.52
CA LEU A 908 -35.45 1.60 -15.39
C LEU A 908 -36.18 1.86 -14.08
N LYS A 909 -36.04 0.94 -13.11
CA LYS A 909 -36.54 1.19 -11.76
C LYS A 909 -35.68 2.23 -11.04
N TYR A 910 -36.26 2.91 -10.06
CA TYR A 910 -35.51 3.84 -9.21
C TYR A 910 -34.26 3.17 -8.61
N GLY A 911 -33.09 3.77 -8.87
CA GLY A 911 -31.80 3.28 -8.38
C GLY A 911 -31.09 2.25 -9.27
N GLU A 912 -31.73 1.77 -10.33
CA GLU A 912 -31.12 0.87 -11.29
C GLU A 912 -30.04 1.58 -12.13
N ASN A 913 -28.99 0.85 -12.49
CA ASN A 913 -27.87 1.32 -13.30
C ASN A 913 -27.12 2.56 -12.77
N ARG A 914 -27.08 2.78 -11.45
CA ARG A 914 -26.23 3.82 -10.86
C ARG A 914 -24.75 3.52 -11.01
N PHE A 915 -24.35 2.27 -10.76
CA PHE A 915 -22.96 1.83 -10.66
C PHE A 915 -22.51 1.00 -11.87
N ILE A 916 -22.67 1.56 -13.08
CA ILE A 916 -22.25 0.93 -14.34
C ILE A 916 -21.38 1.87 -15.18
N VAL A 917 -20.51 1.31 -16.02
CA VAL A 917 -19.59 2.07 -16.89
C VAL A 917 -19.48 1.49 -18.31
N LYS A 918 -20.38 0.57 -18.67
CA LYS A 918 -20.39 -0.11 -19.98
C LYS A 918 -21.66 0.23 -20.76
N PRO A 919 -21.57 0.49 -22.08
CA PRO A 919 -20.33 0.55 -22.89
C PRO A 919 -19.39 1.73 -22.55
N ASP A 920 -19.89 2.77 -21.88
CA ASP A 920 -19.09 3.90 -21.38
C ASP A 920 -19.75 4.55 -20.14
N ILE A 921 -19.13 5.59 -19.57
CA ILE A 921 -19.60 6.26 -18.34
C ILE A 921 -21.00 6.89 -18.47
N THR A 922 -21.43 7.23 -19.70
CA THR A 922 -22.76 7.79 -19.97
C THR A 922 -23.88 6.76 -19.85
N SER A 923 -23.53 5.49 -19.59
CA SER A 923 -24.48 4.43 -19.29
C SER A 923 -24.99 4.50 -17.85
N SER A 924 -24.23 5.11 -16.94
CA SER A 924 -24.71 5.33 -15.57
C SER A 924 -25.85 6.33 -15.56
N THR A 925 -26.95 6.01 -14.87
CA THR A 925 -28.05 6.97 -14.70
C THR A 925 -27.62 8.21 -13.89
N ILE A 926 -26.56 8.09 -13.07
CA ILE A 926 -25.95 9.22 -12.35
C ILE A 926 -25.24 10.19 -13.30
N PHE A 927 -24.72 9.74 -14.44
CA PHE A 927 -24.17 10.65 -15.45
C PHE A 927 -25.24 11.62 -15.95
N ASP A 928 -26.44 11.11 -16.23
CA ASP A 928 -27.56 11.92 -16.69
C ASP A 928 -28.08 12.87 -15.59
N ALA A 929 -28.09 12.44 -14.33
CA ALA A 929 -28.39 13.31 -13.18
C ALA A 929 -27.47 14.54 -13.12
N VAL A 930 -26.15 14.28 -13.21
CA VAL A 930 -25.12 15.31 -13.12
C VAL A 930 -25.20 16.24 -14.34
N LEU A 931 -25.42 15.69 -15.54
CA LEU A 931 -25.55 16.49 -16.74
C LEU A 931 -26.78 17.40 -16.71
N ALA A 932 -27.95 16.88 -16.32
CA ALA A 932 -29.18 17.66 -16.18
C ALA A 932 -29.00 18.81 -15.17
N SER A 933 -28.35 18.53 -14.04
CA SER A 933 -28.04 19.53 -13.00
C SER A 933 -27.09 20.61 -13.54
N LEU A 934 -26.04 20.23 -14.27
CA LEU A 934 -25.08 21.16 -14.86
C LEU A 934 -25.75 22.05 -15.92
N GLN A 935 -26.64 21.49 -16.74
CA GLN A 935 -27.41 22.24 -17.72
C GLN A 935 -28.44 23.16 -17.06
N GLY A 936 -29.06 22.75 -15.97
CA GLY A 936 -29.89 23.62 -15.13
C GLY A 936 -29.14 24.83 -14.60
N LEU A 937 -27.87 24.65 -14.18
CA LEU A 937 -27.01 25.76 -13.76
C LEU A 937 -26.77 26.77 -14.91
N TYR A 938 -26.49 26.28 -16.11
CA TYR A 938 -26.22 27.17 -17.24
C TYR A 938 -27.47 27.79 -17.83
N LEU A 939 -28.61 27.08 -17.80
CA LEU A 939 -29.93 27.65 -18.11
C LEU A 939 -30.27 28.82 -17.18
N LEU A 940 -29.99 28.67 -15.88
CA LEU A 940 -30.13 29.74 -14.90
C LEU A 940 -29.22 30.92 -15.22
N LYS A 941 -27.94 30.64 -15.50
CA LYS A 941 -26.93 31.68 -15.75
C LYS A 941 -27.23 32.54 -16.98
N GLU A 942 -27.91 31.99 -17.97
CA GLU A 942 -28.30 32.71 -19.20
C GLU A 942 -29.58 33.54 -19.06
N GLN A 943 -30.30 33.45 -17.95
CA GLN A 943 -31.50 34.28 -17.76
C GLN A 943 -31.12 35.76 -17.71
N PRO A 944 -31.80 36.65 -18.47
CA PRO A 944 -31.40 38.06 -18.61
C PRO A 944 -31.48 38.86 -17.31
N ASP A 945 -32.32 38.41 -16.39
CA ASP A 945 -32.57 38.94 -15.06
C ASP A 945 -31.70 38.29 -13.96
N VAL A 946 -30.78 37.38 -14.30
CA VAL A 946 -29.80 36.83 -13.34
C VAL A 946 -28.53 37.69 -13.27
N ILE A 947 -27.96 37.80 -12.08
CA ILE A 947 -26.64 38.39 -11.81
C ILE A 947 -25.57 37.26 -11.94
N PRO A 948 -24.72 37.25 -13.00
CA PRO A 948 -23.92 36.08 -13.38
C PRO A 948 -22.89 35.60 -12.37
N ASP A 949 -22.39 36.48 -11.49
CA ASP A 949 -21.41 36.19 -10.44
C ASP A 949 -22.07 35.92 -9.07
N LYS A 950 -23.40 35.93 -8.98
CA LYS A 950 -24.19 35.71 -7.75
C LYS A 950 -25.12 34.51 -7.90
N ILE A 951 -24.55 33.34 -8.20
CA ILE A 951 -25.29 32.09 -8.36
C ILE A 951 -24.94 31.11 -7.25
N GLY A 952 -25.95 30.55 -6.59
CA GLY A 952 -25.78 29.48 -5.59
C GLY A 952 -26.33 28.14 -6.05
N VAL A 953 -25.86 27.06 -5.43
CA VAL A 953 -26.37 25.69 -5.64
C VAL A 953 -26.76 25.07 -4.31
N VAL A 954 -27.94 24.46 -4.25
CA VAL A 954 -28.48 23.81 -3.05
C VAL A 954 -29.23 22.54 -3.38
N GLY A 955 -29.11 21.54 -2.52
CA GLY A 955 -29.85 20.29 -2.66
C GLY A 955 -29.74 19.38 -1.44
N ILE A 956 -30.63 18.39 -1.39
CA ILE A 956 -30.75 17.44 -0.28
C ILE A 956 -30.46 16.01 -0.71
N SER A 957 -29.79 15.22 0.15
CA SER A 957 -29.52 13.80 -0.08
C SER A 957 -28.75 13.60 -1.40
N TRP A 958 -29.31 12.89 -2.38
CA TRP A 958 -28.78 12.84 -3.74
C TRP A 958 -28.61 14.23 -4.39
N GLY A 959 -29.52 15.18 -4.15
CA GLY A 959 -29.37 16.58 -4.53
C GLY A 959 -28.22 17.30 -3.79
N GLY A 960 -27.87 16.85 -2.58
CA GLY A 960 -26.68 17.31 -1.85
C GLY A 960 -25.38 16.75 -2.44
N TYR A 961 -25.42 15.50 -2.91
CA TYR A 961 -24.35 14.90 -3.71
C TYR A 961 -24.17 15.68 -5.01
N LEU A 962 -25.26 15.97 -5.71
CA LEU A 962 -25.24 16.78 -6.93
C LEU A 962 -24.76 18.20 -6.65
N THR A 963 -25.14 18.81 -5.52
CA THR A 963 -24.59 20.10 -5.09
C THR A 963 -23.06 20.03 -4.96
N THR A 964 -22.54 19.00 -4.30
CA THR A 964 -21.09 18.78 -4.18
C THR A 964 -20.43 18.59 -5.56
N MET A 965 -21.06 17.78 -6.42
CA MET A 965 -20.56 17.45 -7.76
C MET A 965 -20.53 18.67 -8.69
N ILE A 966 -21.64 19.41 -8.78
CA ILE A 966 -21.80 20.58 -9.65
C ILE A 966 -20.89 21.72 -9.20
N SER A 967 -20.75 21.95 -7.89
CA SER A 967 -19.80 22.94 -7.39
C SER A 967 -18.35 22.60 -7.75
N GLY A 968 -18.01 21.30 -7.83
CA GLY A 968 -16.71 20.83 -8.30
C GLY A 968 -16.52 21.00 -9.82
N LEU A 969 -17.55 20.69 -10.62
CA LEU A 969 -17.49 20.78 -12.09
C LEU A 969 -17.53 22.22 -12.61
N ALA A 970 -18.43 23.04 -12.08
CA ALA A 970 -18.68 24.40 -12.57
C ALA A 970 -17.73 25.45 -11.97
N GLY A 971 -16.99 25.08 -10.91
CA GLY A 971 -15.94 25.89 -10.29
C GLY A 971 -16.38 27.32 -10.00
N SER A 972 -15.73 28.30 -10.64
CA SER A 972 -15.99 29.72 -10.46
C SER A 972 -17.39 30.20 -10.90
N SER A 973 -18.16 29.37 -11.60
CA SER A 973 -19.55 29.71 -11.95
C SER A 973 -20.52 29.63 -10.77
N VAL A 974 -20.12 29.06 -9.63
CA VAL A 974 -20.94 28.95 -8.42
C VAL A 974 -20.31 29.79 -7.31
N ALA A 975 -21.01 30.80 -6.82
CA ALA A 975 -20.53 31.72 -5.79
C ALA A 975 -20.66 31.19 -4.35
N ALA A 976 -21.62 30.29 -4.09
CA ALA A 976 -21.78 29.64 -2.79
C ALA A 976 -22.57 28.33 -2.92
N SER A 977 -22.30 27.35 -2.06
CA SER A 977 -22.95 26.02 -2.13
C SER A 977 -23.42 25.53 -0.77
N PHE A 978 -24.60 24.94 -0.72
CA PHE A 978 -25.18 24.39 0.50
C PHE A 978 -25.70 22.96 0.26
N SER A 979 -24.93 21.96 0.71
CA SER A 979 -25.33 20.55 0.64
C SER A 979 -26.05 20.13 1.93
N VAL A 980 -27.20 19.48 1.80
CA VAL A 980 -27.89 18.82 2.91
C VAL A 980 -27.70 17.30 2.76
N PHE A 981 -26.99 16.69 3.71
CA PHE A 981 -26.56 15.27 3.81
C PHE A 981 -25.57 14.77 2.75
N GLY A 982 -25.75 15.15 1.48
CA GLY A 982 -25.00 14.56 0.38
C GLY A 982 -23.51 14.90 0.38
N SER A 983 -22.67 13.87 0.28
CA SER A 983 -21.20 13.96 0.27
C SER A 983 -20.60 13.18 -0.90
N GLY A 984 -19.27 13.08 -0.93
CA GLY A 984 -18.52 12.15 -1.79
C GLY A 984 -17.88 10.99 -1.01
N PHE A 985 -16.83 10.38 -1.58
CA PHE A 985 -16.06 9.28 -0.99
C PHE A 985 -16.91 8.06 -0.67
N TYR A 986 -17.70 7.61 -1.64
CA TYR A 986 -18.63 6.49 -1.46
C TYR A 986 -17.90 5.18 -1.16
N ASP A 987 -16.66 5.05 -1.65
CA ASP A 987 -15.73 3.94 -1.38
C ASP A 987 -15.11 3.96 0.03
N ALA A 988 -15.22 5.07 0.76
CA ALA A 988 -14.64 5.19 2.10
C ALA A 988 -15.64 4.83 3.21
N SER A 989 -16.88 5.32 3.15
CA SER A 989 -17.87 5.08 4.21
C SER A 989 -19.28 5.57 3.84
N THR A 990 -20.01 4.81 3.02
CA THR A 990 -21.44 5.08 2.72
C THR A 990 -22.22 3.78 2.59
N VAL A 991 -23.54 3.87 2.50
CA VAL A 991 -24.39 2.69 2.19
C VAL A 991 -24.07 2.08 0.82
N PHE A 992 -23.55 2.88 -0.12
CA PHE A 992 -23.24 2.47 -1.48
C PHE A 992 -21.95 1.64 -1.63
N LEU A 993 -21.13 1.58 -0.57
CA LEU A 993 -19.87 0.83 -0.57
C LEU A 993 -20.06 -0.63 -0.99
N LYS A 994 -21.13 -1.26 -0.49
CA LYS A 994 -21.43 -2.67 -0.79
C LYS A 994 -21.63 -2.91 -2.28
N GLU A 995 -22.32 -2.01 -2.98
CA GLU A 995 -22.56 -2.14 -4.42
C GLU A 995 -21.27 -1.84 -5.20
N LEU A 996 -20.53 -0.81 -4.82
CA LEU A 996 -19.23 -0.47 -5.41
C LEU A 996 -18.20 -1.60 -5.28
N ASP A 997 -18.20 -2.34 -4.18
CA ASP A 997 -17.27 -3.47 -3.94
C ASP A 997 -17.57 -4.70 -4.80
N THR A 998 -18.75 -4.77 -5.42
CA THR A 998 -19.08 -5.84 -6.38
C THR A 998 -18.65 -5.54 -7.81
N MET A 999 -18.22 -4.30 -8.09
CA MET A 999 -17.76 -3.90 -9.42
C MET A 999 -16.38 -4.50 -9.74
N ASP A 1000 -16.13 -4.75 -11.02
CA ASP A 1000 -14.79 -4.98 -11.53
C ASP A 1000 -13.84 -3.84 -11.10
N PRO A 1001 -12.60 -4.11 -10.67
CA PRO A 1001 -11.69 -3.08 -10.14
C PRO A 1001 -11.46 -1.90 -11.09
N PHE A 1002 -11.35 -2.15 -12.40
CA PHE A 1002 -11.16 -1.08 -13.40
C PHE A 1002 -12.44 -0.25 -13.57
N HIS A 1003 -13.61 -0.91 -13.55
CA HIS A 1003 -14.88 -0.20 -13.60
C HIS A 1003 -15.13 0.63 -12.34
N LYS A 1004 -14.84 0.09 -11.15
CA LYS A 1004 -14.94 0.81 -9.87
C LYS A 1004 -14.07 2.07 -9.92
N ALA A 1005 -12.81 1.93 -10.33
CA ALA A 1005 -11.89 3.05 -10.49
C ALA A 1005 -12.41 4.10 -11.48
N THR A 1006 -12.99 3.66 -12.60
CA THR A 1006 -13.57 4.56 -13.62
C THR A 1006 -14.79 5.32 -13.09
N TRP A 1007 -15.71 4.63 -12.39
CA TRP A 1007 -16.90 5.25 -11.80
C TRP A 1007 -16.52 6.27 -10.73
N LEU A 1008 -15.66 5.88 -9.77
CA LEU A 1008 -15.20 6.76 -8.71
C LEU A 1008 -14.49 7.99 -9.28
N ARG A 1009 -13.70 7.84 -10.34
CA ARG A 1009 -13.02 8.97 -10.98
C ARG A 1009 -13.98 10.03 -11.50
N TRP A 1010 -15.03 9.60 -12.20
CA TRP A 1010 -15.88 10.52 -12.97
C TRP A 1010 -17.17 10.93 -12.28
N LEU A 1011 -17.72 10.08 -11.42
CA LEU A 1011 -19.04 10.24 -10.81
C LEU A 1011 -19.02 10.23 -9.27
N ASP A 1012 -17.90 10.02 -8.59
CA ASP A 1012 -17.85 10.29 -7.13
C ASP A 1012 -17.56 11.77 -6.88
N ALA A 1013 -18.47 12.46 -6.19
CA ALA A 1013 -18.35 13.88 -5.89
C ALA A 1013 -17.12 14.21 -5.03
N GLY A 1014 -16.63 13.24 -4.24
CA GLY A 1014 -15.45 13.39 -3.37
C GLY A 1014 -14.17 13.46 -4.19
N ARG A 1015 -14.12 12.74 -5.32
CA ARG A 1015 -13.04 12.85 -6.30
C ARG A 1015 -13.07 14.15 -7.10
N ARG A 1016 -14.14 14.96 -6.98
CA ARG A 1016 -14.25 16.32 -7.55
C ARG A 1016 -14.20 17.44 -6.50
N ALA A 1017 -14.23 17.10 -5.21
CA ALA A 1017 -14.32 18.08 -4.12
C ALA A 1017 -13.19 19.12 -4.14
N TYR A 1018 -11.98 18.74 -4.57
CA TYR A 1018 -10.83 19.65 -4.67
C TYR A 1018 -10.99 20.75 -5.73
N CYS A 1019 -11.92 20.59 -6.67
CA CYS A 1019 -12.24 21.60 -7.68
C CYS A 1019 -13.21 22.67 -7.17
N ILE A 1020 -13.80 22.51 -5.98
CA ILE A 1020 -14.68 23.50 -5.37
C ILE A 1020 -13.84 24.72 -4.92
N GLN A 1021 -14.11 25.89 -5.50
CA GLN A 1021 -13.32 27.12 -5.32
C GLN A 1021 -13.97 28.14 -4.38
N ASN A 1022 -15.28 28.02 -4.14
CA ASN A 1022 -16.07 29.01 -3.42
C ASN A 1022 -16.66 28.43 -2.12
N PRO A 1023 -17.15 29.29 -1.20
CA PRO A 1023 -17.68 28.85 0.08
C PRO A 1023 -18.65 27.67 -0.03
N PHE A 1024 -18.43 26.67 0.82
CA PHE A 1024 -19.21 25.43 0.81
C PHE A 1024 -19.67 25.08 2.23
N PHE A 1025 -20.96 24.82 2.38
CA PHE A 1025 -21.55 24.35 3.64
C PHE A 1025 -22.13 22.95 3.47
N ILE A 1026 -21.89 22.06 4.44
CA ILE A 1026 -22.60 20.77 4.52
C ILE A 1026 -23.36 20.63 5.84
N ALA A 1027 -24.66 20.38 5.73
CA ALA A 1027 -25.51 20.01 6.85
C ALA A 1027 -25.63 18.49 6.92
N ALA A 1028 -24.99 17.87 7.89
CA ALA A 1028 -24.92 16.41 8.02
C ALA A 1028 -25.48 15.93 9.36
N ALA A 1029 -25.75 14.62 9.44
CA ALA A 1029 -26.20 13.97 10.64
C ALA A 1029 -25.19 12.91 11.08
N THR A 1030 -25.04 12.75 12.39
CA THR A 1030 -24.07 11.80 12.96
C THR A 1030 -24.47 10.33 12.77
N ASN A 1031 -25.77 10.06 12.62
CA ASN A 1031 -26.33 8.72 12.49
C ASN A 1031 -26.99 8.50 11.11
N ASP A 1032 -26.61 9.27 10.09
CA ASP A 1032 -27.21 9.19 8.75
C ASP A 1032 -27.04 7.80 8.13
N ASN A 1033 -28.15 7.17 7.70
CA ASN A 1033 -28.15 5.83 7.11
C ASN A 1033 -27.65 5.76 5.66
N TRP A 1034 -27.42 6.90 5.00
CA TRP A 1034 -26.93 6.99 3.63
C TRP A 1034 -25.50 7.53 3.57
N PHE A 1035 -25.24 8.65 4.26
CA PHE A 1035 -23.98 9.40 4.21
C PHE A 1035 -23.27 9.42 5.56
N TYR A 1036 -22.41 8.42 5.81
CA TYR A 1036 -21.81 8.27 7.13
C TYR A 1036 -20.84 9.43 7.45
N PRO A 1037 -20.64 9.78 8.74
CA PRO A 1037 -19.80 10.91 9.11
C PRO A 1037 -18.39 10.88 8.53
N GLN A 1038 -17.82 9.70 8.30
CA GLN A 1038 -16.48 9.59 7.73
C GLN A 1038 -16.43 10.04 6.26
N ALA A 1039 -17.43 9.73 5.43
CA ALA A 1039 -17.51 10.22 4.05
C ALA A 1039 -17.68 11.75 4.00
N VAL A 1040 -18.48 12.30 4.90
CA VAL A 1040 -18.64 13.76 5.07
C VAL A 1040 -17.31 14.42 5.47
N LYS A 1041 -16.62 13.86 6.48
CA LYS A 1041 -15.29 14.33 6.92
C LYS A 1041 -14.28 14.30 5.78
N ASN A 1042 -14.22 13.19 5.02
CA ASN A 1042 -13.33 13.06 3.88
C ASN A 1042 -13.65 14.10 2.80
N THR A 1043 -14.93 14.33 2.51
CA THR A 1043 -15.36 15.35 1.54
C THR A 1043 -14.87 16.73 1.95
N LEU A 1044 -15.15 17.15 3.19
CA LEU A 1044 -14.73 18.45 3.73
C LEU A 1044 -13.21 18.64 3.70
N GLN A 1045 -12.44 17.60 4.01
CA GLN A 1045 -10.97 17.65 4.00
C GLN A 1045 -10.38 17.85 2.59
N HIS A 1046 -11.12 17.49 1.55
CA HIS A 1046 -10.65 17.57 0.16
C HIS A 1046 -11.14 18.81 -0.59
N ILE A 1047 -11.96 19.66 0.02
CA ILE A 1047 -12.38 20.94 -0.57
C ILE A 1047 -11.29 21.99 -0.35
N SER A 1048 -10.88 22.67 -1.42
CA SER A 1048 -9.83 23.71 -1.37
C SER A 1048 -10.34 25.12 -1.00
N ALA A 1049 -11.66 25.28 -0.86
CA ALA A 1049 -12.33 26.53 -0.53
C ALA A 1049 -12.67 26.66 0.97
N PRO A 1050 -13.13 27.84 1.43
CA PRO A 1050 -13.67 27.99 2.79
C PRO A 1050 -14.86 27.05 3.04
N VAL A 1051 -14.63 26.01 3.83
CA VAL A 1051 -15.69 25.09 4.28
C VAL A 1051 -16.21 25.41 5.67
N ASN A 1052 -17.47 25.06 5.90
CA ASN A 1052 -18.09 25.02 7.21
C ASN A 1052 -19.16 23.91 7.21
N HIS A 1053 -19.60 23.45 8.38
CA HIS A 1053 -20.52 22.32 8.45
C HIS A 1053 -21.29 22.30 9.77
N VAL A 1054 -22.32 21.45 9.82
CA VAL A 1054 -22.99 21.08 11.05
C VAL A 1054 -23.21 19.58 11.10
N PHE A 1055 -23.07 18.99 12.30
CA PHE A 1055 -23.44 17.62 12.59
C PHE A 1055 -24.55 17.59 13.63
N SER A 1056 -25.75 17.17 13.22
CA SER A 1056 -26.84 16.91 14.16
C SER A 1056 -26.68 15.54 14.82
N GLN A 1057 -26.69 15.54 16.15
CA GLN A 1057 -26.44 14.36 16.97
C GLN A 1057 -27.65 13.42 17.01
N ASN A 1058 -27.41 12.09 17.05
CA ASN A 1058 -28.43 11.05 17.30
C ASN A 1058 -29.58 10.96 16.31
N VAL A 1059 -29.48 11.62 15.16
CA VAL A 1059 -30.52 11.60 14.12
C VAL A 1059 -29.96 11.09 12.82
N SER A 1060 -30.81 10.43 12.03
CA SER A 1060 -30.49 9.99 10.68
C SER A 1060 -31.18 10.88 9.68
N HIS A 1061 -30.43 11.43 8.72
CA HIS A 1061 -30.98 12.17 7.58
C HIS A 1061 -31.91 13.32 7.97
N LYS A 1062 -31.50 14.02 9.03
CA LYS A 1062 -32.24 15.08 9.71
C LYS A 1062 -31.27 16.05 10.39
N ILE A 1063 -31.62 17.33 10.44
CA ILE A 1063 -30.89 18.35 11.19
C ILE A 1063 -31.80 18.88 12.31
N ASP A 1064 -31.65 18.31 13.50
CA ASP A 1064 -32.37 18.69 14.71
C ASP A 1064 -31.55 19.70 15.53
N LEU A 1065 -31.30 20.85 14.92
CA LEU A 1065 -30.59 21.99 15.52
C LEU A 1065 -31.24 23.29 15.02
N PRO A 1066 -31.05 24.44 15.69
CA PRO A 1066 -31.59 25.73 15.24
C PRO A 1066 -31.30 26.00 13.76
N GLY A 1067 -32.37 26.25 13.01
CA GLY A 1067 -32.36 26.44 11.56
C GLY A 1067 -32.26 25.18 10.70
N GLY A 1068 -32.31 23.99 11.31
CA GLY A 1068 -32.30 22.70 10.62
C GLY A 1068 -33.63 22.31 9.97
N THR A 1069 -33.84 21.01 9.77
CA THR A 1069 -34.94 20.47 8.95
C THR A 1069 -36.26 20.31 9.71
N GLU A 1070 -36.24 20.34 11.05
CA GLU A 1070 -37.43 20.12 11.90
C GLU A 1070 -38.33 21.34 12.05
N ASN A 1071 -37.73 22.54 12.07
CA ASN A 1071 -38.46 23.78 12.30
C ASN A 1071 -38.98 24.38 10.99
N LYS A 1072 -39.33 23.54 10.00
CA LYS A 1072 -39.71 23.99 8.67
C LYS A 1072 -41.03 24.76 8.74
N LYS A 1073 -40.95 26.08 8.65
CA LYS A 1073 -42.12 26.93 8.43
C LYS A 1073 -42.61 26.72 7.00
N GLU A 1074 -43.93 26.77 6.83
CA GLU A 1074 -44.56 26.66 5.51
C GLU A 1074 -44.01 27.71 4.52
N SER A 1075 -43.60 28.88 5.03
CA SER A 1075 -42.98 29.97 4.26
C SER A 1075 -41.48 29.81 3.97
N SER A 1076 -40.81 28.77 4.48
CA SER A 1076 -39.37 28.60 4.28
C SER A 1076 -39.05 28.26 2.81
N PRO A 1077 -38.09 28.94 2.18
CA PRO A 1077 -37.72 28.67 0.81
C PRO A 1077 -36.83 27.42 0.67
N GLY A 1078 -36.27 26.89 1.75
CA GLY A 1078 -35.30 25.80 1.74
C GLY A 1078 -35.72 24.54 2.50
N TRP A 1079 -34.79 23.58 2.63
CA TRP A 1079 -34.95 22.45 3.56
C TRP A 1079 -34.57 22.84 5.00
N THR A 1080 -33.66 23.79 5.13
CA THR A 1080 -33.17 24.38 6.37
C THR A 1080 -33.40 25.90 6.31
N GLU A 1081 -33.72 26.54 7.45
CA GLU A 1081 -33.75 28.01 7.52
C GLU A 1081 -32.34 28.62 7.37
N MET A 1082 -31.30 27.81 7.60
CA MET A 1082 -29.89 28.20 7.37
C MET A 1082 -29.61 28.59 5.92
N GLU A 1083 -30.24 27.92 4.94
CA GLU A 1083 -30.02 28.20 3.51
C GLU A 1083 -30.28 29.67 3.17
N GLU A 1084 -31.37 30.27 3.66
CA GLU A 1084 -31.73 31.68 3.39
C GLU A 1084 -30.65 32.62 3.93
N VAL A 1085 -30.22 32.42 5.18
CA VAL A 1085 -29.16 33.25 5.80
C VAL A 1085 -27.82 33.08 5.08
N TYR A 1086 -27.52 31.87 4.62
CA TYR A 1086 -26.28 31.56 3.90
C TYR A 1086 -26.22 32.26 2.54
N PHE A 1087 -27.27 32.10 1.73
CA PHE A 1087 -27.31 32.68 0.39
C PHE A 1087 -27.54 34.20 0.39
N ASP A 1088 -28.28 34.76 1.35
CA ASP A 1088 -28.41 36.22 1.48
C ASP A 1088 -27.03 36.86 1.73
N TYR A 1089 -26.19 36.23 2.57
CA TYR A 1089 -24.85 36.73 2.84
C TYR A 1089 -23.94 36.64 1.60
N TYR A 1090 -23.81 35.46 1.01
CA TYR A 1090 -22.86 35.26 -0.09
C TYR A 1090 -23.32 35.85 -1.43
N LEU A 1091 -24.62 35.85 -1.70
CA LEU A 1091 -25.17 36.24 -3.01
C LEU A 1091 -25.72 37.67 -3.04
N LYS A 1092 -26.28 38.18 -1.93
CA LYS A 1092 -26.79 39.56 -1.84
C LYS A 1092 -25.87 40.51 -1.07
N GLY A 1093 -24.91 39.98 -0.31
CA GLY A 1093 -24.12 40.79 0.63
C GLY A 1093 -24.90 41.22 1.87
N ASN A 1094 -26.05 40.58 2.13
CA ASN A 1094 -26.97 40.95 3.20
C ASN A 1094 -26.70 40.12 4.47
N GLY A 1095 -26.69 40.76 5.64
CA GLY A 1095 -26.51 40.08 6.92
C GLY A 1095 -25.04 39.85 7.29
N LYS A 1096 -24.77 38.76 8.01
CA LYS A 1096 -23.44 38.42 8.56
C LYS A 1096 -23.09 36.98 8.19
N ARG A 1097 -21.80 36.66 8.11
CA ARG A 1097 -21.34 35.28 7.86
C ARG A 1097 -21.79 34.33 8.98
N PHE A 1098 -21.82 33.04 8.66
CA PHE A 1098 -22.01 32.01 9.69
C PHE A 1098 -20.84 32.04 10.70
N PRO A 1099 -21.10 31.71 11.98
CA PRO A 1099 -20.03 31.41 12.92
C PRO A 1099 -19.18 30.26 12.39
N LYS A 1100 -17.91 30.20 12.78
CA LYS A 1100 -17.03 29.08 12.44
C LYS A 1100 -16.23 28.66 13.68
N ILE A 1101 -16.32 27.39 14.06
CA ILE A 1101 -15.46 26.87 15.13
C ILE A 1101 -14.07 26.61 14.53
N LYS A 1102 -13.06 27.39 14.93
CA LYS A 1102 -11.70 27.35 14.35
C LYS A 1102 -10.88 26.18 14.89
N THR A 1103 -10.96 25.96 16.19
CA THR A 1103 -10.17 24.94 16.89
C THR A 1103 -11.03 24.28 17.97
N ILE A 1104 -10.83 22.99 18.15
CA ILE A 1104 -11.35 22.21 19.28
C ILE A 1104 -10.21 21.35 19.82
N LYS A 1105 -10.14 21.19 21.13
CA LYS A 1105 -9.15 20.37 21.83
C LYS A 1105 -9.82 19.64 22.99
N ALA A 1106 -9.37 18.42 23.25
CA ALA A 1106 -9.73 17.64 24.43
C ALA A 1106 -8.43 17.33 25.17
N GLU A 1107 -8.29 17.83 26.40
CA GLU A 1107 -7.07 17.70 27.20
C GLU A 1107 -7.44 17.25 28.62
N LYS A 1108 -6.65 16.34 29.18
CA LYS A 1108 -6.84 15.89 30.56
C LYS A 1108 -6.52 17.05 31.51
N ARG A 1109 -7.44 17.39 32.42
CA ARG A 1109 -7.25 18.42 33.45
C ARG A 1109 -7.26 17.76 34.83
N GLY A 1110 -6.06 17.54 35.36
CA GLY A 1110 -5.85 16.80 36.61
C GLY A 1110 -6.20 15.31 36.46
N THR A 1111 -6.57 14.68 37.57
CA THR A 1111 -6.92 13.24 37.62
C THR A 1111 -8.41 12.96 37.40
N SER A 1112 -9.25 14.00 37.37
CA SER A 1112 -10.72 13.84 37.46
C SER A 1112 -11.50 14.26 36.21
N PHE A 1113 -10.94 15.08 35.32
CA PHE A 1113 -11.69 15.66 34.20
C PHE A 1113 -10.94 15.64 32.87
N VAL A 1114 -11.71 15.57 31.79
CA VAL A 1114 -11.29 16.00 30.46
C VAL A 1114 -11.89 17.35 30.18
N CYS A 1115 -11.03 18.31 29.88
CA CYS A 1115 -11.40 19.64 29.45
C CYS A 1115 -11.51 19.67 27.92
N VAL A 1116 -12.74 19.83 27.42
CA VAL A 1116 -12.97 20.06 25.99
C VAL A 1116 -13.17 21.56 25.78
N SER A 1117 -12.29 22.19 25.01
CA SER A 1117 -12.34 23.62 24.73
C SER A 1117 -12.35 23.90 23.24
N PHE A 1118 -13.06 24.95 22.83
CA PHE A 1118 -13.10 25.37 21.43
C PHE A 1118 -13.26 26.88 21.27
N VAL A 1119 -12.78 27.39 20.12
CA VAL A 1119 -12.79 28.82 19.78
C VAL A 1119 -13.70 29.07 18.59
N VAL A 1120 -14.60 30.03 18.75
CA VAL A 1120 -15.57 30.42 17.73
C VAL A 1120 -15.13 31.72 17.07
N ASP A 1121 -15.16 31.77 15.76
CA ASP A 1121 -15.02 33.00 15.00
C ASP A 1121 -16.40 33.44 14.52
N SER A 1122 -16.98 34.44 15.18
CA SER A 1122 -18.35 34.91 14.93
C SER A 1122 -18.46 36.42 14.98
N ASP A 1123 -19.20 36.97 14.02
CA ASP A 1123 -19.61 38.38 13.97
C ASP A 1123 -20.98 38.60 14.66
N THR A 1124 -21.61 37.52 15.12
CA THR A 1124 -22.91 37.53 15.81
C THR A 1124 -22.81 36.89 17.19
N PRO A 1125 -23.63 37.33 18.17
CA PRO A 1125 -23.64 36.73 19.50
C PRO A 1125 -24.04 35.25 19.47
N ILE A 1126 -23.23 34.39 20.09
CA ILE A 1126 -23.54 32.96 20.25
C ILE A 1126 -24.57 32.79 21.36
N ARG A 1127 -25.72 32.21 21.02
CA ARG A 1127 -26.83 31.93 21.94
C ARG A 1127 -26.61 30.64 22.72
N GLN A 1128 -26.08 29.61 22.06
CA GLN A 1128 -25.86 28.30 22.65
C GLN A 1128 -24.53 27.72 22.17
N ALA A 1129 -23.80 27.09 23.09
CA ALA A 1129 -22.58 26.36 22.80
C ALA A 1129 -22.59 25.03 23.56
N THR A 1130 -22.28 23.94 22.87
CA THR A 1130 -22.31 22.57 23.41
C THR A 1130 -21.11 21.76 22.93
N VAL A 1131 -20.76 20.72 23.67
CA VAL A 1131 -19.86 19.64 23.26
C VAL A 1131 -20.69 18.36 23.16
N ASN A 1132 -20.58 17.69 22.02
CA ASN A 1132 -21.16 16.37 21.78
C ASN A 1132 -20.05 15.32 21.82
N TYR A 1133 -20.30 14.19 22.46
CA TYR A 1133 -19.32 13.11 22.54
C TYR A 1133 -19.95 11.72 22.50
N ALA A 1134 -19.24 10.76 21.92
CA ALA A 1134 -19.70 9.38 21.83
C ALA A 1134 -18.54 8.39 21.86
N PHE A 1135 -18.80 7.18 22.36
CA PHE A 1135 -17.82 6.10 22.36
C PHE A 1135 -17.60 5.55 20.96
N VAL A 1136 -16.34 5.29 20.64
CA VAL A 1136 -15.93 4.59 19.41
C VAL A 1136 -16.10 3.08 19.64
N GLY A 1137 -16.69 2.36 18.67
CA GLY A 1137 -16.84 0.90 18.72
C GLY A 1137 -18.14 0.37 18.09
N GLU A 1138 -19.16 1.20 17.96
CA GLU A 1138 -20.40 0.85 17.25
C GLU A 1138 -20.39 1.36 15.79
N VAL A 1139 -21.22 0.72 14.95
CA VAL A 1139 -21.52 1.19 13.58
C VAL A 1139 -21.94 2.66 13.66
N PRO A 1140 -21.35 3.58 12.87
CA PRO A 1140 -21.59 5.02 12.99
C PRO A 1140 -23.07 5.41 13.06
N THR A 1141 -23.93 4.74 12.30
CA THR A 1141 -25.39 4.99 12.23
C THR A 1141 -26.16 4.64 13.51
N LYS A 1142 -25.57 3.82 14.40
CA LYS A 1142 -26.19 3.39 15.66
C LYS A 1142 -25.63 4.09 16.88
N ARG A 1143 -24.56 4.88 16.71
CA ARG A 1143 -23.81 5.47 17.81
C ARG A 1143 -24.66 6.45 18.62
N LYS A 1144 -24.56 6.39 19.95
CA LYS A 1144 -25.23 7.33 20.85
C LYS A 1144 -24.29 8.47 21.27
N TRP A 1145 -24.68 9.69 20.95
CA TRP A 1145 -24.00 10.94 21.29
C TRP A 1145 -24.61 11.60 22.53
N MET A 1146 -23.75 11.99 23.45
CA MET A 1146 -24.08 12.75 24.66
C MET A 1146 -23.76 14.22 24.44
N THR A 1147 -24.68 15.12 24.80
CA THR A 1147 -24.52 16.58 24.65
C THR A 1147 -24.33 17.24 26.01
N VAL A 1148 -23.36 18.14 26.12
CA VAL A 1148 -23.07 18.91 27.35
C VAL A 1148 -22.94 20.39 27.01
N SER A 1149 -23.58 21.26 27.80
CA SER A 1149 -23.49 22.72 27.63
C SER A 1149 -22.09 23.25 27.95
N ALA A 1150 -21.53 24.05 27.04
CA ALA A 1150 -20.22 24.67 27.18
C ALA A 1150 -20.32 26.07 27.80
N LYS A 1151 -19.44 26.35 28.76
CA LYS A 1151 -19.36 27.66 29.43
C LYS A 1151 -18.46 28.59 28.63
N CYS A 1152 -18.90 29.84 28.42
CA CYS A 1152 -18.07 30.89 27.85
C CYS A 1152 -17.06 31.37 28.90
N ILE A 1153 -15.79 31.06 28.71
CA ILE A 1153 -14.71 31.42 29.67
C ILE A 1153 -14.06 32.77 29.34
N LYS A 1154 -14.12 33.17 28.08
CA LYS A 1154 -13.76 34.50 27.56
C LYS A 1154 -14.44 34.68 26.22
N LYS A 1155 -14.60 35.92 25.73
CA LYS A 1155 -15.35 36.23 24.49
C LYS A 1155 -15.00 35.25 23.36
N ASN A 1156 -15.99 34.48 22.89
CA ASN A 1156 -15.88 33.46 21.85
C ASN A 1156 -15.03 32.20 22.16
N HIS A 1157 -14.69 31.95 23.42
CA HIS A 1157 -14.02 30.74 23.87
C HIS A 1157 -14.91 29.96 24.83
N TYR A 1158 -15.13 28.69 24.53
CA TYR A 1158 -16.03 27.83 25.27
C TYR A 1158 -15.31 26.61 25.82
N GLU A 1159 -15.75 26.16 26.99
CA GLU A 1159 -15.15 25.04 27.71
C GLU A 1159 -16.21 24.15 28.37
N VAL A 1160 -15.99 22.84 28.34
CA VAL A 1160 -16.70 21.84 29.14
C VAL A 1160 -15.68 21.02 29.93
N LEU A 1161 -15.99 20.75 31.20
CA LEU A 1161 -15.29 19.75 32.01
C LEU A 1161 -16.15 18.49 32.09
N ILE A 1162 -15.67 17.39 31.51
CA ILE A 1162 -16.35 16.10 31.51
C ILE A 1162 -15.62 15.19 32.50
N PRO A 1163 -16.31 14.62 33.51
CA PRO A 1163 -15.69 13.70 34.46
C PRO A 1163 -15.06 12.50 33.74
N LEU A 1164 -13.80 12.18 34.03
CA LEU A 1164 -13.10 11.03 33.42
C LEU A 1164 -13.83 9.71 33.67
N GLN A 1165 -14.48 9.56 34.82
CA GLN A 1165 -15.31 8.40 35.15
C GLN A 1165 -16.46 8.18 34.15
N ASN A 1166 -16.96 9.25 33.51
CA ASN A 1166 -18.04 9.16 32.52
C ASN A 1166 -17.51 8.71 31.14
N LEU A 1167 -16.20 8.79 30.91
CA LEU A 1167 -15.54 8.41 29.65
C LEU A 1167 -14.91 7.01 29.70
N GLY A 1168 -14.69 6.44 30.89
CA GLY A 1168 -14.13 5.09 31.03
C GLY A 1168 -12.76 4.93 30.37
N LYS A 1169 -12.52 3.75 29.77
CA LYS A 1169 -11.27 3.40 29.06
C LYS A 1169 -11.39 3.40 27.54
N ASN A 1170 -12.60 3.58 27.01
CA ASN A 1170 -12.85 3.49 25.57
C ASN A 1170 -12.46 4.81 24.88
N ALA A 1171 -12.03 4.73 23.63
CA ALA A 1171 -11.83 5.92 22.82
C ALA A 1171 -13.16 6.67 22.63
N VAL A 1172 -13.11 7.99 22.73
CA VAL A 1172 -14.26 8.88 22.63
C VAL A 1172 -14.02 9.89 21.51
N GLU A 1173 -15.03 10.10 20.67
CA GLU A 1173 -15.02 11.14 19.65
C GLU A 1173 -15.82 12.34 20.16
N PHE A 1174 -15.26 13.55 20.03
CA PHE A 1174 -15.82 14.82 20.48
C PHE A 1174 -16.04 15.77 19.30
N TYR A 1175 -17.11 16.58 19.34
CA TYR A 1175 -17.21 17.79 18.52
C TYR A 1175 -18.01 18.88 19.22
N GLY A 1176 -17.62 20.14 19.00
CA GLY A 1176 -18.34 21.31 19.49
C GLY A 1176 -19.47 21.69 18.54
N THR A 1177 -20.56 22.23 19.06
CA THR A 1177 -21.67 22.80 18.27
C THR A 1177 -22.08 24.13 18.86
N VAL A 1178 -22.24 25.15 18.02
CA VAL A 1178 -22.73 26.46 18.43
C VAL A 1178 -23.89 26.90 17.55
N SER A 1179 -24.83 27.61 18.18
CA SER A 1179 -25.93 28.29 17.50
C SER A 1179 -25.92 29.76 17.90
N ASP A 1180 -26.05 30.65 16.92
CA ASP A 1180 -26.12 32.09 17.17
C ASP A 1180 -27.58 32.56 17.39
N ASN A 1181 -27.80 33.88 17.40
CA ASN A 1181 -29.13 34.45 17.61
C ASN A 1181 -30.05 34.37 16.38
N ARG A 1182 -29.55 33.90 15.24
CA ARG A 1182 -30.28 33.61 14.00
C ARG A 1182 -30.60 32.11 13.96
N PRO A 1183 -31.37 31.60 12.98
CA PRO A 1183 -31.52 30.16 12.79
C PRO A 1183 -30.27 29.55 12.14
N VAL A 1184 -29.11 29.66 12.79
CA VAL A 1184 -27.83 29.18 12.29
C VAL A 1184 -27.12 28.34 13.33
N SER A 1185 -26.73 27.13 12.94
CA SER A 1185 -25.94 26.19 13.76
C SER A 1185 -24.73 25.67 12.99
N VAL A 1186 -23.59 25.57 13.65
CA VAL A 1186 -22.34 25.04 13.06
C VAL A 1186 -21.61 24.14 14.05
N SER A 1187 -20.82 23.21 13.54
CA SER A 1187 -20.04 22.26 14.33
C SER A 1187 -18.54 22.39 14.07
N SER A 1188 -17.73 21.94 15.03
CA SER A 1188 -16.30 21.75 14.83
C SER A 1188 -16.04 20.48 14.02
N ASN A 1189 -14.79 20.28 13.61
CA ASN A 1189 -14.32 18.95 13.25
C ASN A 1189 -14.46 18.00 14.45
N MET A 1190 -14.69 16.72 14.17
CA MET A 1190 -14.67 15.67 15.19
C MET A 1190 -13.21 15.35 15.55
N ILE A 1191 -12.91 15.27 16.84
CA ILE A 1191 -11.59 14.90 17.39
C ILE A 1191 -11.69 13.66 18.27
N TRP A 1192 -10.63 12.88 18.34
CA TRP A 1192 -10.57 11.68 19.16
C TRP A 1192 -9.81 11.97 20.45
N TYR A 1193 -10.20 11.28 21.51
CA TYR A 1193 -9.52 11.26 22.78
C TYR A 1193 -9.59 9.85 23.37
N SER A 1194 -8.44 9.33 23.77
CA SER A 1194 -8.31 8.09 24.55
C SER A 1194 -7.57 8.43 25.83
N ASN A 1195 -8.08 7.93 26.96
CA ASN A 1195 -7.46 8.13 28.28
C ASN A 1195 -6.25 7.24 28.51
#